data_AF-A0A7V4X9U8-F1
#
_entry.id   AF-A0A7V4X9U8-F1
#
_cell.length_a   1.000
_cell.length_b   1.000
_cell.length_c   1.000
_cell.angle_alpha   90.00
_cell.angle_beta   90.00
_cell.angle_gamma   90.00
#
_symmetry.space_group_name_H-M   'P 1'
#
loop_
_entity.id
_entity.type
_entity.pdbx_description
1 polymer ?
#
loop_
_entity_poly.entity_id
_entity_poly.type
_entity_poly.pdbx_seq_one_letter_code
_entity_poly.pdbx_strand_id
1 'polypeptide(L)'
;MNIIDTLNEKQKEAVLATEGPVLILAGAGSGKTRALTHRIAYLIYEKSVPPQNILAVTFTNKAAGEMRNRVAELLGVNAQQSSAADNKPQTTDHKLPTVLLPWLGTFHAVCVKILRREAKNIGLSSEFVIYDEDDSIRAIKRAMRDLEVPEKKYNPRAIKSFISGAKAELITASDYQNFAHDNFQKIVADVFIRYEKILNSANAFDFDDLILKTVQLLQKNQEILKKYQDRFKYILVDEYQDTNHAQYVFLKLLAAARRNIFVIGDDWQSIYSFRGAKFQNILDFEKDYPDAKVIRLEQNYRSRQPIVEAAQEVIKHNQLRSEKNLFTEKDGGAPVAVIASPRKSDEVEFILDEIESIRIGERRNLSDFVILYRTNAQSRLFEEALISRGIPYQIIGGLRFYERREIKDILAYLSFIQNPDDIVSLSRIINVPPRGIGEKTLEKIIQLGEKAQDEIPKYGEFSKKIDELRQFNAESPSLDELIEKIMKITGYREYLADGTVESEGRLENIEELKNAASSYGDLSAFLESVSLVSDVDEMKDKKSVLTLMTIHCAKGLEFPVVFISGLEEGLFPHSRSLDDAYGLEEERRLFYVGMTRAMERLYISWAQTRSIYGRIEPCAPSRFLDELPKEKIEQIEL
;
A
#
# COMPACT_ATOMS: atom_id res chain seq x y z
N MET A 1 37.86 6.94 8.58
CA MET A 1 36.93 6.36 7.59
C MET A 1 36.48 7.49 6.69
N ASN A 2 36.54 7.38 5.37
CA ASN A 2 36.11 8.48 4.52
C ASN A 2 34.62 8.31 4.15
N ILE A 3 33.75 8.99 4.90
CA ILE A 3 32.29 8.82 4.80
C ILE A 3 31.74 9.42 3.50
N ILE A 4 32.44 10.33 2.84
CA ILE A 4 31.87 11.13 1.74
C ILE A 4 32.47 10.87 0.36
N ASP A 5 33.56 10.11 0.25
CA ASP A 5 34.31 9.94 -1.01
C ASP A 5 33.49 9.30 -2.14
N THR A 6 32.57 8.42 -1.78
CA THR A 6 31.79 7.65 -2.76
C THR A 6 30.55 8.40 -3.26
N LEU A 7 30.30 9.61 -2.77
CA LEU A 7 29.13 10.44 -3.08
C LEU A 7 29.44 11.41 -4.23
N ASN A 8 28.43 11.77 -5.01
CA ASN A 8 28.56 12.87 -5.98
C ASN A 8 28.56 14.24 -5.27
N GLU A 9 28.85 15.32 -6.00
CA GLU A 9 28.97 16.65 -5.42
C GLU A 9 27.68 17.15 -4.74
N LYS A 10 26.51 16.85 -5.29
CA LYS A 10 25.22 17.24 -4.69
C LYS A 10 24.87 16.43 -3.43
N GLN A 11 25.21 15.14 -3.42
CA GLN A 11 25.08 14.27 -2.25
C GLN A 11 26.07 14.69 -1.15
N LYS A 12 27.31 15.05 -1.50
CA LYS A 12 28.27 15.64 -0.55
C LYS A 12 27.73 16.94 0.02
N GLU A 13 27.21 17.83 -0.84
CA GLU A 13 26.58 19.08 -0.41
C GLU A 13 25.45 18.83 0.60
N ALA A 14 24.60 17.82 0.36
CA ALA A 14 23.53 17.41 1.26
C ALA A 14 24.03 16.84 2.58
N VAL A 15 25.12 16.06 2.58
CA VAL A 15 25.72 15.50 3.79
C VAL A 15 26.41 16.57 4.63
N LEU A 16 27.09 17.53 3.99
CA LEU A 16 27.88 18.58 4.64
C LEU A 16 27.03 19.72 5.21
N ALA A 17 25.80 19.92 4.73
CA ALA A 17 24.89 20.99 5.16
C ALA A 17 24.28 20.72 6.55
N THR A 18 25.08 20.65 7.63
CA THR A 18 24.63 20.08 8.91
C THR A 18 23.65 20.96 9.70
N GLU A 19 23.83 22.27 9.70
CA GLU A 19 23.02 23.23 10.46
C GLU A 19 21.91 23.86 9.61
N GLY A 20 20.83 24.26 10.28
CA GLY A 20 19.67 24.91 9.68
C GLY A 20 18.72 23.94 8.96
N PRO A 21 17.61 24.47 8.43
CA PRO A 21 16.65 23.68 7.68
C PRO A 21 17.21 23.32 6.30
N VAL A 22 17.13 22.05 5.93
CA VAL A 22 17.61 21.54 4.65
C VAL A 22 16.52 20.71 3.99
N LEU A 23 16.18 21.08 2.76
CA LEU A 23 15.25 20.35 1.90
C LEU A 23 16.02 19.68 0.78
N ILE A 24 15.92 18.36 0.70
CA ILE A 24 16.44 17.58 -0.42
C ILE A 24 15.29 17.19 -1.33
N LEU A 25 15.23 17.83 -2.49
CA LEU A 25 14.32 17.47 -3.58
C LEU A 25 15.03 16.46 -4.46
N ALA A 26 14.62 15.20 -4.33
CA ALA A 26 15.28 14.11 -5.02
C ALA A 26 14.41 13.56 -6.15
N GLY A 27 15.07 13.07 -7.20
CA GLY A 27 14.44 12.26 -8.24
C GLY A 27 14.38 10.78 -7.91
N ALA A 28 13.67 10.01 -8.73
CA ALA A 28 13.74 8.55 -8.68
C ALA A 28 15.17 8.07 -8.97
N GLY A 29 15.63 7.05 -8.24
CA GLY A 29 16.97 6.48 -8.46
C GLY A 29 18.16 7.39 -8.09
N SER A 30 17.94 8.54 -7.44
CA SER A 30 18.99 9.54 -7.15
C SER A 30 19.84 9.28 -5.89
N GLY A 31 19.56 8.19 -5.17
CA GLY A 31 20.30 7.83 -3.96
C GLY A 31 19.82 8.55 -2.68
N LYS A 32 18.52 8.85 -2.56
CA LYS A 32 17.90 9.46 -1.36
C LYS A 32 18.39 8.87 -0.03
N THR A 33 18.13 7.57 0.15
CA THR A 33 18.48 6.85 1.37
C THR A 33 20.00 6.87 1.62
N ARG A 34 20.81 6.86 0.56
CA ARG A 34 22.27 6.95 0.67
C ARG A 34 22.71 8.31 1.22
N ALA A 35 22.19 9.42 0.69
CA ALA A 35 22.48 10.74 1.22
C ALA A 35 22.10 10.86 2.71
N LEU A 36 20.92 10.35 3.09
CA LEU A 36 20.44 10.39 4.47
C LEU A 36 21.30 9.52 5.42
N THR A 37 21.65 8.28 5.06
CA THR A 37 22.46 7.40 5.91
C THR A 37 23.89 7.93 6.07
N HIS A 38 24.49 8.45 4.99
CA HIS A 38 25.81 9.08 5.04
C HIS A 38 25.80 10.35 5.90
N ARG A 39 24.72 11.14 5.87
CA ARG A 39 24.57 12.31 6.74
C ARG A 39 24.53 11.93 8.22
N ILE A 40 23.78 10.88 8.58
CA ILE A 40 23.76 10.38 9.97
C ILE A 40 25.17 9.96 10.40
N ALA A 41 25.86 9.16 9.57
CA ALA A 41 27.21 8.71 9.86
C ALA A 41 28.19 9.90 9.99
N TYR A 42 28.08 10.89 9.11
CA TYR A 42 28.89 12.12 9.14
C TYR A 42 28.67 12.95 10.41
N LEU A 43 27.42 13.13 10.84
CA LEU A 43 27.10 13.82 12.09
C LEU A 43 27.75 13.11 13.30
N ILE A 44 27.69 11.78 13.34
CA ILE A 44 28.21 11.00 14.46
C ILE A 44 29.74 11.00 14.46
N TYR A 45 30.37 10.66 13.33
CA TYR A 45 31.81 10.41 13.26
C TYR A 45 32.62 11.70 13.06
N GLU A 46 32.28 12.52 12.07
CA GLU A 46 33.06 13.72 11.72
C GLU A 46 32.68 14.93 12.59
N LYS A 47 31.39 15.11 12.90
CA LYS A 47 30.92 16.21 13.76
C LYS A 47 30.85 15.85 15.25
N SER A 48 31.17 14.61 15.62
CA SER A 48 31.14 14.14 17.00
C SER A 48 29.79 14.38 17.71
N VAL A 49 28.68 14.36 16.95
CA VAL A 49 27.34 14.53 17.51
C VAL A 49 26.96 13.26 18.27
N PRO A 50 26.58 13.35 19.56
CA PRO A 50 26.11 12.20 20.31
C PRO A 50 24.89 11.56 19.61
N PRO A 51 24.89 10.24 19.33
CA PRO A 51 23.82 9.58 18.58
C PRO A 51 22.42 9.78 19.17
N GLN A 52 22.31 9.87 20.49
CA GLN A 52 21.06 10.16 21.21
C GLN A 52 20.44 11.53 20.87
N ASN A 53 21.23 12.43 20.25
CA ASN A 53 20.78 13.75 19.82
C ASN A 53 20.26 13.78 18.38
N ILE A 54 20.26 12.63 17.70
CA ILE A 54 19.80 12.50 16.32
C ILE A 54 18.51 11.68 16.32
N LEU A 55 17.48 12.22 15.66
CA LEU A 55 16.23 11.55 15.36
C LEU A 55 16.16 11.33 13.84
N ALA A 56 15.96 10.09 13.42
CA ALA A 56 15.72 9.72 12.02
C ALA A 56 14.37 8.99 11.90
N VAL A 57 13.47 9.51 11.08
CA VAL A 57 12.12 8.95 10.90
C VAL A 57 11.84 8.58 9.44
N THR A 58 11.07 7.52 9.25
CA THR A 58 10.58 7.01 7.95
C THR A 58 9.18 6.39 8.11
N PHE A 59 8.59 5.88 7.03
CA PHE A 59 7.22 5.36 7.01
C PHE A 59 7.12 3.87 7.33
N THR A 60 8.12 3.08 6.94
CA THR A 60 8.03 1.62 7.06
C THR A 60 9.10 1.05 7.98
N ASN A 61 8.75 -0.04 8.68
CA ASN A 61 9.70 -0.76 9.52
C ASN A 61 10.86 -1.34 8.70
N LYS A 62 10.61 -1.72 7.44
CA LYS A 62 11.64 -2.19 6.50
C LYS A 62 12.65 -1.09 6.19
N ALA A 63 12.19 0.10 5.79
CA ALA A 63 13.06 1.25 5.52
C ALA A 63 13.88 1.64 6.76
N ALA A 64 13.25 1.62 7.96
CA ALA A 64 13.95 1.87 9.21
C ALA A 64 15.04 0.82 9.48
N GLY A 65 14.74 -0.46 9.23
CA GLY A 65 15.72 -1.55 9.36
C GLY A 65 16.90 -1.39 8.40
N GLU A 66 16.64 -1.13 7.13
CA GLU A 66 17.67 -0.92 6.10
C GLU A 66 18.55 0.29 6.39
N MET A 67 17.94 1.42 6.75
CA MET A 67 18.66 2.65 7.13
C MET A 67 19.55 2.39 8.34
N ARG A 68 19.07 1.65 9.35
CA ARG A 68 19.85 1.27 10.53
C ARG A 68 21.07 0.42 10.15
N ASN A 69 20.87 -0.58 9.29
CA ASN A 69 21.95 -1.46 8.85
C ASN A 69 23.02 -0.68 8.07
N ARG A 70 22.60 0.21 7.14
CA ARG A 70 23.53 1.05 6.37
C ARG A 70 24.32 2.01 7.25
N VAL A 71 23.68 2.65 8.23
CA VAL A 71 24.39 3.52 9.19
C VAL A 71 25.39 2.72 10.03
N ALA A 72 25.02 1.53 10.49
CA ALA A 72 25.91 0.66 11.25
C ALA A 72 27.12 0.21 10.42
N GLU A 73 26.91 -0.15 9.16
CA GLU A 73 27.97 -0.50 8.21
C GLU A 73 28.94 0.66 7.97
N LEU A 74 28.41 1.88 7.71
CA LEU A 74 29.22 3.08 7.53
C LEU A 74 30.06 3.45 8.76
N LEU A 75 29.58 3.11 9.95
CA LEU A 75 30.29 3.33 11.22
C LEU A 75 31.20 2.15 11.61
N GLY A 76 31.20 1.05 10.85
CA GLY A 76 31.98 -0.16 11.14
C GLY A 76 31.51 -0.95 12.36
N VAL A 77 30.19 -0.99 12.62
CA VAL A 77 29.59 -1.59 13.82
C VAL A 77 28.64 -2.73 13.41
N ASN A 78 28.67 -3.86 14.15
CA ASN A 78 27.71 -4.94 13.94
C ASN A 78 26.30 -4.57 14.45
N ALA A 79 25.35 -4.38 13.52
CA ALA A 79 23.97 -4.00 13.82
C ALA A 79 23.23 -4.95 14.79
N GLN A 80 23.61 -6.24 14.82
CA GLN A 80 22.94 -7.28 15.61
C GLN A 80 23.15 -7.17 17.13
N GLN A 81 24.16 -6.44 17.62
CA GLN A 81 24.38 -6.28 19.07
C GLN A 81 23.51 -5.17 19.71
N SER A 82 22.78 -4.39 18.90
CA SER A 82 22.08 -3.18 19.37
C SER A 82 20.59 -3.38 19.67
N SER A 83 19.97 -4.47 19.19
CA SER A 83 18.54 -4.75 19.43
C SER A 83 18.25 -5.28 20.85
N ALA A 84 19.26 -5.77 21.57
CA ALA A 84 19.13 -6.35 22.90
C ALA A 84 19.37 -5.37 24.06
N ALA A 85 19.78 -4.13 23.79
CA ALA A 85 20.16 -3.17 24.83
C ALA A 85 18.97 -2.50 25.54
N ASP A 86 17.73 -2.71 25.08
CA ASP A 86 16.57 -2.05 25.66
C ASP A 86 15.92 -2.81 26.83
N ASN A 87 16.39 -4.01 27.27
CA ASN A 87 15.73 -4.75 28.37
C ASN A 87 16.55 -5.83 29.16
N LYS A 88 17.84 -5.64 29.50
CA LYS A 88 18.50 -6.42 30.59
C LYS A 88 19.85 -5.82 31.04
N PRO A 89 20.20 -5.86 32.34
CA PRO A 89 21.55 -5.53 32.80
C PRO A 89 22.56 -6.60 32.35
N GLN A 90 23.68 -6.13 31.79
CA GLN A 90 24.76 -6.94 31.23
C GLN A 90 25.56 -7.66 32.33
N THR A 91 25.94 -8.90 32.07
CA THR A 91 27.14 -9.50 32.67
C THR A 91 28.05 -10.05 31.56
N THR A 92 29.34 -9.82 31.78
CA THR A 92 30.55 -10.41 31.16
C THR A 92 30.97 -9.96 29.76
N ASP A 93 31.93 -9.02 29.78
CA ASP A 93 33.25 -9.10 29.12
C ASP A 93 33.32 -9.67 27.70
N HIS A 94 33.12 -8.81 26.69
CA HIS A 94 33.98 -8.73 25.50
C HIS A 94 33.95 -7.30 24.94
N LYS A 95 35.09 -6.63 25.01
CA LYS A 95 35.30 -5.22 24.64
C LYS A 95 35.32 -5.04 23.12
N LEU A 96 34.15 -4.78 22.52
CA LEU A 96 34.04 -3.84 21.39
C LEU A 96 33.21 -2.65 21.88
N PRO A 97 33.56 -1.39 21.53
CA PRO A 97 32.73 -0.25 21.88
C PRO A 97 31.35 -0.41 21.25
N THR A 98 30.31 -0.55 22.07
CA THR A 98 28.92 -0.52 21.61
C THR A 98 28.62 0.89 21.13
N VAL A 99 28.75 1.15 19.83
CA VAL A 99 28.33 2.43 19.25
C VAL A 99 26.81 2.49 19.37
N LEU A 100 26.34 3.36 20.26
CA LEU A 100 24.92 3.64 20.41
C LEU A 100 24.38 4.19 19.09
N LEU A 101 23.40 3.53 18.49
CA LEU A 101 22.73 4.05 17.30
C LEU A 101 21.73 5.16 17.69
N PRO A 102 21.46 6.11 16.76
CA PRO A 102 20.48 7.17 17.00
C PRO A 102 19.05 6.61 17.14
N TRP A 103 18.11 7.47 17.53
CA TRP A 103 16.70 7.09 17.47
C TRP A 103 16.27 7.03 16.00
N LEU A 104 16.18 5.82 15.48
CA LEU A 104 15.83 5.54 14.10
C LEU A 104 14.63 4.59 14.07
N GLY A 105 13.52 5.03 13.50
CA GLY A 105 12.29 4.25 13.46
C GLY A 105 11.19 4.88 12.61
N THR A 106 9.99 4.32 12.69
CA THR A 106 8.80 4.94 12.11
C THR A 106 8.25 6.04 13.02
N PHE A 107 7.42 6.95 12.47
CA PHE A 107 6.70 7.95 13.28
C PHE A 107 6.00 7.32 14.48
N HIS A 108 5.26 6.23 14.25
CA HIS A 108 4.53 5.50 15.28
C HIS A 108 5.48 4.91 16.33
N ALA A 109 6.58 4.27 15.93
CA ALA A 109 7.54 3.70 16.87
C ALA A 109 8.18 4.78 17.78
N VAL A 110 8.48 5.96 17.22
CA VAL A 110 9.01 7.10 17.98
C VAL A 110 7.95 7.64 18.94
N CYS A 111 6.72 7.84 18.47
CA CYS A 111 5.61 8.32 19.29
C CYS A 111 5.29 7.35 20.44
N VAL A 112 5.26 6.04 20.18
CA VAL A 112 5.14 5.01 21.22
C VAL A 112 6.25 5.18 22.25
N LYS A 113 7.51 5.33 21.83
CA LYS A 113 8.63 5.49 22.75
C LYS A 113 8.53 6.75 23.62
N ILE A 114 7.96 7.84 23.08
CA ILE A 114 7.65 9.06 23.82
C ILE A 114 6.50 8.79 24.81
N LEU A 115 5.37 8.29 24.33
CA LEU A 115 4.19 8.02 25.16
C LEU A 115 4.49 7.02 26.28
N ARG A 116 5.26 5.96 26.04
CA ARG A 116 5.66 5.00 27.09
C ARG A 116 6.41 5.68 28.24
N ARG A 117 7.15 6.76 27.97
CA ARG A 117 7.89 7.53 28.99
C ARG A 117 7.04 8.59 29.66
N GLU A 118 6.10 9.17 28.93
CA GLU A 118 5.37 10.38 29.35
C GLU A 118 3.87 10.18 29.57
N ALA A 119 3.32 8.96 29.41
CA ALA A 119 1.89 8.67 29.47
C ALA A 119 1.20 9.22 30.74
N LYS A 120 1.91 9.23 31.88
CA LYS A 120 1.40 9.76 33.14
C LYS A 120 0.98 11.24 33.04
N ASN A 121 1.65 12.02 32.18
CA ASN A 121 1.36 13.44 31.95
C ASN A 121 0.09 13.69 31.12
N ILE A 122 -0.45 12.65 30.49
CA ILE A 122 -1.75 12.69 29.79
C ILE A 122 -2.82 11.87 30.53
N GLY A 123 -2.57 11.51 31.80
CA GLY A 123 -3.53 10.79 32.63
C GLY A 123 -3.68 9.31 32.29
N LEU A 124 -2.74 8.72 31.55
CA LEU A 124 -2.79 7.32 31.12
C LEU A 124 -1.60 6.52 31.68
N SER A 125 -1.76 5.20 31.74
CA SER A 125 -0.67 4.33 32.19
C SER A 125 0.34 4.12 31.06
N SER A 126 1.63 4.01 31.42
CA SER A 126 2.71 3.67 30.49
C SER A 126 2.57 2.26 29.90
N GLU A 127 1.67 1.43 30.42
CA GLU A 127 1.40 0.05 29.96
C GLU A 127 0.17 -0.04 29.05
N PHE A 128 -0.16 1.04 28.32
CA PHE A 128 -1.27 1.03 27.37
C PHE A 128 -1.17 -0.08 26.31
N VAL A 129 -2.32 -0.60 25.89
CA VAL A 129 -2.40 -1.56 24.77
C VAL A 129 -2.49 -0.77 23.46
N ILE A 130 -1.88 -1.29 22.40
CA ILE A 130 -2.02 -0.72 21.05
C ILE A 130 -2.99 -1.62 20.28
N TYR A 131 -4.13 -1.09 19.89
CA TYR A 131 -5.13 -1.80 19.11
C TYR A 131 -4.67 -1.90 17.66
N ASP A 132 -4.77 -3.11 17.11
CA ASP A 132 -4.66 -3.33 15.68
C ASP A 132 -5.97 -2.94 14.96
N GLU A 133 -6.04 -3.22 13.66
CA GLU A 133 -7.22 -2.90 12.84
C GLU A 133 -8.47 -3.63 13.35
N ASP A 134 -8.37 -4.92 13.69
CA ASP A 134 -9.50 -5.74 14.10
C ASP A 134 -9.98 -5.36 15.50
N ASP A 135 -9.06 -5.06 16.42
CA ASP A 135 -9.37 -4.51 17.75
C ASP A 135 -10.09 -3.17 17.64
N SER A 136 -9.60 -2.28 16.78
CA SER A 136 -10.22 -0.97 16.54
C SER A 136 -11.64 -1.12 16.00
N ILE A 137 -11.85 -2.01 15.02
CA ILE A 137 -13.19 -2.32 14.49
C ILE A 137 -14.10 -2.94 15.56
N ARG A 138 -13.58 -3.83 16.42
CA ARG A 138 -14.35 -4.39 17.55
C ARG A 138 -14.81 -3.30 18.52
N ALA A 139 -13.93 -2.35 18.84
CA ALA A 139 -14.25 -1.23 19.72
C ALA A 139 -15.25 -0.26 19.07
N ILE A 140 -15.16 0.00 17.76
CA ILE A 140 -16.16 0.79 17.02
C ILE A 140 -17.53 0.10 17.03
N LYS A 141 -17.59 -1.22 16.76
CA LYS A 141 -18.85 -1.97 16.86
C LYS A 141 -19.46 -1.88 18.25
N ARG A 142 -18.63 -1.93 19.30
CA ARG A 142 -19.09 -1.71 20.67
C ARG A 142 -19.66 -0.30 20.86
N ALA A 143 -18.98 0.73 20.36
CA ALA A 143 -19.45 2.12 20.41
C ALA A 143 -20.81 2.29 19.70
N MET A 144 -20.96 1.66 18.53
CA MET A 144 -22.22 1.68 17.77
C MET A 144 -23.36 1.01 18.55
N ARG A 145 -23.11 -0.15 19.17
CA ARG A 145 -24.12 -0.83 20.00
C ARG A 145 -24.55 0.01 21.20
N ASP A 146 -23.60 0.67 21.87
CA ASP A 146 -23.88 1.53 23.02
C ASP A 146 -24.74 2.75 22.64
N LEU A 147 -24.73 3.16 21.36
CA LEU A 147 -25.48 4.28 20.81
C LEU A 147 -26.70 3.84 19.98
N GLU A 148 -27.03 2.55 19.99
CA GLU A 148 -28.13 1.96 19.21
C GLU A 148 -28.02 2.21 17.69
N VAL A 149 -26.79 2.38 17.18
CA VAL A 149 -26.52 2.57 15.75
C VAL A 149 -26.55 1.21 15.04
N PRO A 150 -27.43 0.99 14.05
CA PRO A 150 -27.59 -0.31 13.42
C PRO A 150 -26.42 -0.65 12.47
N GLU A 151 -25.63 -1.67 12.83
CA GLU A 151 -24.48 -2.18 12.04
C GLU A 151 -24.86 -2.62 10.62
N LYS A 152 -26.12 -2.99 10.37
CA LYS A 152 -26.61 -3.36 9.03
C LYS A 152 -26.74 -2.17 8.09
N LYS A 153 -26.96 -0.97 8.63
CA LYS A 153 -27.16 0.26 7.84
C LYS A 153 -25.86 1.04 7.69
N TYR A 154 -25.00 1.00 8.70
CA TYR A 154 -23.76 1.76 8.72
C TYR A 154 -22.58 0.82 8.92
N ASN A 155 -21.64 0.83 7.96
CA ASN A 155 -20.50 -0.07 8.01
C ASN A 155 -19.46 0.41 9.05
N PRO A 156 -19.06 -0.41 10.04
CA PRO A 156 -18.06 -0.04 11.04
C PRO A 156 -16.70 0.33 10.45
N ARG A 157 -16.30 -0.27 9.32
CA ARG A 157 -15.03 0.04 8.64
C ARG A 157 -15.06 1.41 7.98
N ALA A 158 -16.20 1.78 7.38
CA ALA A 158 -16.39 3.13 6.86
C ALA A 158 -16.26 4.16 7.99
N ILE A 159 -16.96 3.96 9.12
CA ILE A 159 -16.87 4.85 10.28
C ILE A 159 -15.42 4.98 10.77
N LYS A 160 -14.69 3.86 10.87
CA LYS A 160 -13.27 3.85 11.22
C LYS A 160 -12.43 4.71 10.28
N SER A 161 -12.65 4.60 8.98
CA SER A 161 -11.93 5.37 7.96
C SER A 161 -12.09 6.89 8.18
N PHE A 162 -13.32 7.35 8.44
CA PHE A 162 -13.57 8.75 8.75
C PHE A 162 -12.90 9.20 10.05
N ILE A 163 -12.93 8.37 11.10
CA ILE A 163 -12.23 8.66 12.36
C ILE A 163 -10.72 8.76 12.14
N SER A 164 -10.13 7.82 11.39
CA SER A 164 -8.71 7.79 11.06
C SER A 164 -8.30 9.05 10.28
N GLY A 165 -9.08 9.44 9.27
CA GLY A 165 -8.88 10.69 8.54
C GLY A 165 -8.94 11.94 9.43
N ALA A 166 -9.91 12.00 10.35
CA ALA A 166 -10.00 13.10 11.32
C ALA A 166 -8.77 13.16 12.24
N LYS A 167 -8.32 12.02 12.78
CA LYS A 167 -7.13 11.96 13.64
C LYS A 167 -5.86 12.35 12.89
N ALA A 168 -5.73 11.97 11.61
CA ALA A 168 -4.61 12.38 10.75
C ALA A 168 -4.54 13.90 10.52
N GLU A 169 -5.69 14.58 10.60
CA GLU A 169 -5.83 16.04 10.54
C GLU A 169 -5.79 16.72 11.93
N LEU A 170 -5.45 15.97 12.98
CA LEU A 170 -5.47 16.43 14.38
C LEU A 170 -6.85 16.89 14.88
N ILE A 171 -7.93 16.49 14.22
CA ILE A 171 -9.30 16.81 14.61
C ILE A 171 -9.73 15.87 15.73
N THR A 172 -10.07 16.42 16.90
CA THR A 172 -10.57 15.61 18.02
C THR A 172 -12.02 15.22 17.82
N ALA A 173 -12.50 14.22 18.56
CA ALA A 173 -13.90 13.82 18.53
C ALA A 173 -14.86 14.97 18.89
N SER A 174 -14.45 15.88 19.78
CA SER A 174 -15.22 17.09 20.11
C SER A 174 -15.21 18.12 18.99
N ASP A 175 -14.08 18.29 18.31
CA ASP A 175 -13.99 19.22 17.16
C ASP A 175 -14.80 18.71 15.97
N TYR A 176 -14.74 17.40 15.72
CA TYR A 176 -15.43 16.73 14.60
C TYR A 176 -16.95 16.95 14.62
N GLN A 177 -17.57 17.07 15.81
CA GLN A 177 -18.99 17.40 15.94
C GLN A 177 -19.37 18.73 15.27
N ASN A 178 -18.46 19.71 15.25
CA ASN A 178 -18.72 21.02 14.65
C ASN A 178 -18.65 20.99 13.11
N PHE A 179 -17.96 20.00 12.53
CA PHE A 179 -17.79 19.85 11.08
C PHE A 179 -18.79 18.85 10.45
N ALA A 180 -19.56 18.14 11.27
CA ALA A 180 -20.48 17.12 10.80
C ALA A 180 -21.77 17.75 10.23
N HIS A 181 -21.85 17.82 8.90
CA HIS A 181 -22.99 18.44 8.21
C HIS A 181 -24.03 17.41 7.76
N ASP A 182 -23.57 16.28 7.21
CA ASP A 182 -24.47 15.24 6.73
C ASP A 182 -24.89 14.26 7.85
N ASN A 183 -25.93 13.47 7.58
CA ASN A 183 -26.48 12.54 8.58
C ASN A 183 -25.50 11.42 8.95
N PHE A 184 -24.62 11.02 8.03
CA PHE A 184 -23.64 9.96 8.29
C PHE A 184 -22.50 10.47 9.17
N GLN A 185 -21.97 11.66 8.88
CA GLN A 185 -20.94 12.36 9.65
C GLN A 185 -21.40 12.65 11.08
N LYS A 186 -22.68 12.97 11.30
CA LYS A 186 -23.23 13.14 12.66
C LYS A 186 -23.15 11.82 13.45
N ILE A 187 -23.52 10.71 12.81
CA ILE A 187 -23.38 9.38 13.41
C ILE A 187 -21.91 9.06 13.68
N VAL A 188 -21.02 9.36 12.74
CA VAL A 188 -19.58 9.20 12.93
C VAL A 188 -19.10 10.01 14.14
N ALA A 189 -19.56 11.26 14.31
CA ALA A 189 -19.17 12.12 15.42
C ALA A 189 -19.58 11.53 16.78
N ASP A 190 -20.82 11.05 16.91
CA ASP A 190 -21.30 10.43 18.14
C ASP A 190 -20.56 9.14 18.45
N VAL A 191 -20.36 8.29 17.43
CA VAL A 191 -19.59 7.05 17.55
C VAL A 191 -18.13 7.34 17.92
N PHE A 192 -17.52 8.38 17.35
CA PHE A 192 -16.14 8.77 17.64
C PHE A 192 -15.97 9.16 19.12
N ILE A 193 -16.88 9.96 19.67
CA ILE A 193 -16.84 10.32 21.11
C ILE A 193 -16.96 9.09 21.99
N ARG A 194 -17.87 8.16 21.65
CA ARG A 194 -18.04 6.93 22.44
C ARG A 194 -16.82 6.01 22.30
N TYR A 195 -16.27 5.90 21.10
CA TYR A 195 -15.07 5.12 20.80
C TYR A 195 -13.86 5.61 21.60
N GLU A 196 -13.59 6.91 21.65
CA GLU A 196 -12.53 7.49 22.48
C GLU A 196 -12.73 7.16 23.97
N LYS A 197 -13.98 7.19 24.48
CA LYS A 197 -14.26 6.80 25.87
C LYS A 197 -13.94 5.32 26.12
N ILE A 198 -14.25 4.44 25.16
CA ILE A 198 -13.94 3.01 25.24
C ILE A 198 -12.42 2.81 25.28
N LEU A 199 -11.66 3.42 24.36
CA LEU A 199 -10.20 3.33 24.32
C LEU A 199 -9.57 3.82 25.63
N ASN A 200 -9.97 5.00 26.12
CA ASN A 200 -9.46 5.54 27.38
C ASN A 200 -9.77 4.63 28.57
N SER A 201 -10.99 4.07 28.65
CA SER A 201 -11.37 3.14 29.73
C SER A 201 -10.59 1.82 29.70
N ALA A 202 -10.13 1.41 28.52
CA ALA A 202 -9.29 0.22 28.32
C ALA A 202 -7.80 0.52 28.47
N ASN A 203 -7.41 1.78 28.73
CA ASN A 203 -6.03 2.25 28.65
C ASN A 203 -5.37 1.80 27.33
N ALA A 204 -6.06 2.06 26.21
CA ALA A 204 -5.65 1.64 24.88
C ALA A 204 -5.52 2.84 23.94
N PHE A 205 -4.64 2.70 22.95
CA PHE A 205 -4.53 3.60 21.80
C PHE A 205 -4.73 2.81 20.52
N ASP A 206 -5.42 3.39 19.55
CA ASP A 206 -5.28 2.92 18.18
C ASP A 206 -4.01 3.49 17.53
N PHE A 207 -3.77 3.13 16.27
CA PHE A 207 -2.55 3.52 15.57
C PHE A 207 -2.43 5.03 15.39
N ASP A 208 -3.54 5.70 15.05
CA ASP A 208 -3.59 7.14 14.79
C ASP A 208 -3.45 7.96 16.08
N ASP A 209 -3.96 7.43 17.20
CA ASP A 209 -3.79 8.02 18.54
C ASP A 209 -2.34 8.20 18.93
N LEU A 210 -1.45 7.31 18.50
CA LEU A 210 -0.03 7.38 18.84
C LEU A 210 0.55 8.74 18.45
N ILE A 211 0.21 9.24 17.26
CA ILE A 211 0.70 10.53 16.77
C ILE A 211 -0.13 11.66 17.38
N LEU A 212 -1.47 11.56 17.32
CA LEU A 212 -2.38 12.58 17.82
C LEU A 212 -2.11 12.92 19.30
N LYS A 213 -2.07 11.92 20.18
CA LYS A 213 -1.85 12.11 21.62
C LYS A 213 -0.44 12.60 21.91
N THR A 214 0.56 12.20 21.12
CA THR A 214 1.93 12.73 21.25
C THR A 214 1.99 14.21 20.90
N VAL A 215 1.35 14.63 19.81
CA VAL A 215 1.27 16.04 19.42
C VAL A 215 0.56 16.85 20.50
N GLN A 216 -0.59 16.37 20.98
CA GLN A 216 -1.33 17.02 22.06
C GLN A 216 -0.50 17.15 23.36
N LEU A 217 0.25 16.10 23.73
CA LEU A 217 1.15 16.13 24.87
C LEU A 217 2.20 17.23 24.73
N LEU A 218 2.85 17.31 23.56
CA LEU A 218 3.91 18.29 23.28
C LEU A 218 3.36 19.73 23.22
N GLN A 219 2.15 19.93 22.70
CA GLN A 219 1.51 21.26 22.67
C GLN A 219 1.10 21.73 24.07
N LYS A 220 0.57 20.81 24.90
CA LYS A 220 0.07 21.14 26.25
C LYS A 220 1.17 21.26 27.30
N ASN A 221 2.26 20.50 27.19
CA ASN A 221 3.34 20.48 28.17
C ASN A 221 4.67 20.97 27.58
N GLN A 222 4.97 22.24 27.82
CA GLN A 222 6.18 22.90 27.31
C GLN A 222 7.48 22.35 27.91
N GLU A 223 7.47 21.83 29.14
CA GLU A 223 8.65 21.23 29.75
C GLU A 223 9.03 19.91 29.05
N ILE A 224 8.02 19.09 28.73
CA ILE A 224 8.23 17.85 27.98
C ILE A 224 8.65 18.16 26.54
N LEU A 225 8.03 19.14 25.89
CA LEU A 225 8.47 19.58 24.57
C LEU A 225 9.95 20.00 24.60
N LYS A 226 10.34 20.86 25.54
CA LYS A 226 11.73 21.31 25.70
C LYS A 226 12.68 20.14 25.94
N LYS A 227 12.31 19.18 26.79
CA LYS A 227 13.10 17.95 27.03
C LYS A 227 13.41 17.20 25.73
N TYR A 228 12.44 17.06 24.83
CA TYR A 228 12.64 16.39 23.55
C TYR A 228 13.35 17.25 22.51
N GLN A 229 13.15 18.57 22.51
CA GLN A 229 13.90 19.52 21.69
C GLN A 229 15.38 19.59 22.07
N ASP A 230 15.70 19.54 23.37
CA ASP A 230 17.08 19.53 23.87
C ASP A 230 17.79 18.21 23.57
N ARG A 231 17.01 17.12 23.55
CA ARG A 231 17.46 15.80 23.11
C ARG A 231 17.70 15.81 21.60
N PHE A 232 16.65 15.96 20.78
CA PHE A 232 16.73 15.83 19.33
C PHE A 232 17.24 17.12 18.67
N LYS A 233 18.56 17.29 18.69
CA LYS A 233 19.24 18.43 18.09
C LYS A 233 19.30 18.36 16.57
N TYR A 234 19.22 17.18 15.98
CA TYR A 234 19.15 16.97 14.53
C TYR A 234 18.00 16.03 14.21
N ILE A 235 17.10 16.45 13.31
CA ILE A 235 15.93 15.69 12.90
C ILE A 235 16.06 15.39 11.40
N LEU A 236 16.06 14.12 11.03
CA LEU A 236 16.15 13.65 9.66
C LEU A 236 14.87 12.90 9.30
N VAL A 237 14.28 13.24 8.16
CA VAL A 237 12.99 12.69 7.73
C VAL A 237 13.12 12.17 6.31
N ASP A 238 12.84 10.88 6.12
CA ASP A 238 12.77 10.23 4.82
C ASP A 238 11.33 10.20 4.27
N GLU A 239 11.18 10.14 2.95
CA GLU A 239 9.90 10.13 2.23
C GLU A 239 8.94 11.26 2.69
N TYR A 240 9.46 12.48 2.85
CA TYR A 240 8.71 13.59 3.45
C TYR A 240 7.41 13.96 2.72
N GLN A 241 7.32 13.66 1.41
CA GLN A 241 6.10 13.89 0.63
C GLN A 241 4.92 13.01 1.08
N ASP A 242 5.18 11.88 1.74
CA ASP A 242 4.14 10.96 2.20
C ASP A 242 3.57 11.38 3.58
N THR A 243 4.01 12.51 4.14
CA THR A 243 3.56 12.98 5.47
C THR A 243 2.13 13.49 5.48
N ASN A 244 1.37 13.14 6.51
CA ASN A 244 0.07 13.75 6.80
C ASN A 244 0.21 14.98 7.74
N HIS A 245 -0.91 15.66 8.01
CA HIS A 245 -0.89 16.88 8.83
C HIS A 245 -0.37 16.62 10.27
N ALA A 246 -0.83 15.56 10.93
CA ALA A 246 -0.40 15.22 12.29
C ALA A 246 1.12 14.97 12.38
N GLN A 247 1.69 14.23 11.43
CA GLN A 247 3.13 13.97 11.34
C GLN A 247 3.92 15.25 11.07
N TYR A 248 3.43 16.10 10.19
CA TYR A 248 4.00 17.41 9.91
C TYR A 248 4.07 18.28 11.17
N VAL A 249 2.96 18.40 11.92
CA VAL A 249 2.93 19.19 13.17
C VAL A 249 3.87 18.60 14.23
N PHE A 250 3.91 17.27 14.36
CA PHE A 250 4.84 16.59 15.26
C PHE A 250 6.30 16.99 14.97
N LEU A 251 6.71 16.98 13.70
CA LEU A 251 8.06 17.38 13.30
C LEU A 251 8.31 18.87 13.54
N LYS A 252 7.34 19.72 13.20
CA LYS A 252 7.44 21.18 13.38
C LYS A 252 7.66 21.56 14.84
N LEU A 253 6.94 20.92 15.76
CA LEU A 253 7.12 21.13 17.21
C LEU A 253 8.53 20.76 17.67
N LEU A 254 9.03 19.59 17.27
CA LEU A 254 10.36 19.13 17.67
C LEU A 254 11.49 19.97 17.04
N ALA A 255 11.31 20.42 15.80
CA ALA A 255 12.32 21.21 15.10
C ALA A 255 12.38 22.68 15.56
N ALA A 256 11.32 23.22 16.17
CA ALA A 256 11.17 24.64 16.45
C ALA A 256 12.33 25.28 17.25
N ALA A 257 12.97 24.54 18.17
CA ALA A 257 14.02 25.10 19.03
C ALA A 257 15.36 25.33 18.34
N ARG A 258 15.78 24.42 17.42
CA ARG A 258 17.10 24.49 16.77
C ARG A 258 17.05 24.59 15.25
N ARG A 259 15.91 24.27 14.65
CA ARG A 259 15.67 24.30 13.19
C ARG A 259 16.63 23.44 12.35
N ASN A 260 17.36 22.53 13.00
CA ASN A 260 18.22 21.54 12.35
C ASN A 260 17.38 20.35 11.86
N ILE A 261 16.48 20.64 10.92
CA ILE A 261 15.61 19.67 10.27
C ILE A 261 16.11 19.42 8.84
N PHE A 262 16.36 18.16 8.52
CA PHE A 262 16.76 17.69 7.22
C PHE A 262 15.66 16.80 6.68
N VAL A 263 14.95 17.25 5.65
CA VAL A 263 13.91 16.46 5.00
C VAL A 263 14.36 16.05 3.62
N ILE A 264 14.08 14.80 3.26
CA ILE A 264 14.28 14.29 1.90
C ILE A 264 12.99 13.68 1.38
N GLY A 265 12.69 13.95 0.13
CA GLY A 265 11.51 13.40 -0.51
C GLY A 265 11.52 13.59 -2.02
N ASP A 266 10.55 12.96 -2.65
CA ASP A 266 10.29 13.06 -4.08
C ASP A 266 8.79 13.24 -4.29
N ASP A 267 8.36 14.49 -4.46
CA ASP A 267 6.98 14.88 -4.76
C ASP A 267 6.44 14.25 -6.07
N TRP A 268 7.32 13.91 -7.02
CA TRP A 268 6.92 13.19 -8.24
C TRP A 268 6.52 11.73 -7.95
N GLN A 269 6.84 11.20 -6.77
CA GLN A 269 6.46 9.84 -6.31
C GLN A 269 5.41 9.85 -5.19
N SER A 270 4.69 10.97 -4.98
CA SER A 270 3.55 11.01 -4.04
C SER A 270 2.33 10.31 -4.64
N ILE A 271 2.04 9.10 -4.15
CA ILE A 271 0.97 8.21 -4.65
C ILE A 271 0.10 7.63 -3.53
N TYR A 272 0.11 8.27 -2.35
CA TYR A 272 -0.61 7.82 -1.16
C TYR A 272 -1.57 8.89 -0.63
N SER A 273 -2.10 9.78 -1.47
CA SER A 273 -3.03 10.82 -1.00
C SER A 273 -4.30 10.19 -0.42
N PHE A 274 -4.72 9.04 -0.95
CA PHE A 274 -5.84 8.26 -0.40
C PHE A 274 -5.63 7.76 1.05
N ARG A 275 -4.39 7.80 1.56
CA ARG A 275 -4.03 7.52 2.97
C ARG A 275 -3.85 8.80 3.81
N GLY A 276 -4.24 9.96 3.28
CA GLY A 276 -4.11 11.26 3.94
C GLY A 276 -2.74 11.91 3.79
N ALA A 277 -1.86 11.41 2.91
CA ALA A 277 -0.59 12.08 2.62
C ALA A 277 -0.84 13.43 1.93
N LYS A 278 -0.11 14.46 2.37
CA LYS A 278 -0.19 15.82 1.82
C LYS A 278 1.16 16.20 1.24
N PHE A 279 1.37 15.95 -0.05
CA PHE A 279 2.63 16.34 -0.69
C PHE A 279 2.83 17.86 -0.69
N GLN A 280 1.80 18.68 -0.48
CA GLN A 280 2.00 20.12 -0.26
C GLN A 280 3.00 20.38 0.88
N ASN A 281 3.11 19.50 1.88
CA ASN A 281 4.09 19.63 2.96
C ASN A 281 5.53 19.77 2.46
N ILE A 282 5.92 19.06 1.38
CA ILE A 282 7.28 19.19 0.82
C ILE A 282 7.44 20.46 -0.02
N LEU A 283 6.38 20.87 -0.73
CA LEU A 283 6.40 22.08 -1.55
C LEU A 283 6.35 23.36 -0.72
N ASP A 284 5.64 23.32 0.41
CA ASP A 284 5.49 24.45 1.33
C ASP A 284 6.62 24.53 2.37
N PHE A 285 7.59 23.62 2.32
CA PHE A 285 8.71 23.61 3.27
C PHE A 285 9.49 24.94 3.25
N GLU A 286 9.69 25.54 2.08
CA GLU A 286 10.34 26.85 1.94
C GLU A 286 9.48 28.00 2.49
N LYS A 287 8.15 27.83 2.59
CA LYS A 287 7.26 28.81 3.25
C LYS A 287 7.42 28.75 4.76
N ASP A 288 7.56 27.55 5.32
CA ASP A 288 7.79 27.35 6.75
C ASP A 288 9.21 27.73 7.19
N TYR A 289 10.18 27.50 6.33
CA TYR A 289 11.60 27.77 6.56
C TYR A 289 12.17 28.61 5.39
N PRO A 290 11.99 29.94 5.41
CA PRO A 290 12.46 30.81 4.32
C PRO A 290 13.98 30.85 4.12
N ASP A 291 14.73 30.42 5.14
CA ASP A 291 16.19 30.28 5.14
C ASP A 291 16.65 28.85 4.80
N ALA A 292 15.72 27.98 4.36
CA ALA A 292 16.03 26.60 4.04
C ALA A 292 17.02 26.49 2.87
N LYS A 293 18.03 25.62 3.06
CA LYS A 293 18.91 25.22 1.97
C LYS A 293 18.23 24.14 1.14
N VAL A 294 17.88 24.45 -0.10
CA VAL A 294 17.31 23.49 -1.06
C VAL A 294 18.42 22.88 -1.91
N ILE A 295 18.52 21.55 -1.92
CA ILE A 295 19.48 20.80 -2.73
C ILE A 295 18.70 19.80 -3.58
N ARG A 296 18.96 19.83 -4.89
CA ARG A 296 18.32 18.93 -5.86
C ARG A 296 19.23 17.75 -6.16
N LEU A 297 18.72 16.53 -6.00
CA LEU A 297 19.39 15.29 -6.41
C LEU A 297 18.79 14.81 -7.72
N GLU A 298 19.44 15.20 -8.82
CA GLU A 298 18.93 15.06 -10.19
C GLU A 298 19.55 13.87 -10.95
N GLN A 299 20.76 13.46 -10.57
CA GLN A 299 21.44 12.34 -11.21
C GLN A 299 20.78 11.01 -10.81
N ASN A 300 20.22 10.30 -11.78
CA ASN A 300 19.65 8.96 -11.66
C ASN A 300 20.74 7.91 -11.88
N TYR A 301 20.88 6.98 -10.92
CA TYR A 301 21.85 5.88 -10.98
C TYR A 301 21.23 4.53 -11.35
N ARG A 302 19.90 4.49 -11.53
CA ARG A 302 19.11 3.29 -11.75
C ARG A 302 18.93 3.02 -13.24
N SER A 303 18.25 3.93 -13.91
CA SER A 303 17.65 3.75 -15.23
C SER A 303 18.54 4.26 -16.36
N ARG A 304 18.39 3.64 -17.54
CA ARG A 304 18.98 4.10 -18.82
C ARG A 304 18.33 5.39 -19.31
N GLN A 305 19.05 6.11 -20.17
CA GLN A 305 18.66 7.44 -20.65
C GLN A 305 17.24 7.50 -21.28
N PRO A 306 16.83 6.61 -22.21
CA PRO A 306 15.49 6.68 -22.81
C PRO A 306 14.35 6.60 -21.78
N ILE A 307 14.53 5.78 -20.73
CA ILE A 307 13.54 5.61 -19.66
C ILE A 307 13.45 6.88 -18.79
N VAL A 308 14.60 7.47 -18.42
CA VAL A 308 14.63 8.70 -17.60
C VAL A 308 13.99 9.85 -18.36
N GLU A 309 14.32 10.02 -19.63
CA GLU A 309 13.75 11.08 -20.48
C GLU A 309 12.25 10.90 -20.70
N ALA A 310 11.80 9.68 -21.01
CA ALA A 310 10.38 9.40 -21.18
C ALA A 310 9.58 9.64 -19.90
N ALA A 311 10.05 9.14 -18.76
CA ALA A 311 9.38 9.36 -17.47
C ALA A 311 9.35 10.84 -17.08
N GLN A 312 10.43 11.57 -17.36
CA GLN A 312 10.50 13.00 -17.11
C GLN A 312 9.52 13.79 -17.99
N GLU A 313 9.31 13.41 -19.25
CA GLU A 313 8.38 14.13 -20.12
C GLU A 313 6.93 13.96 -19.67
N VAL A 314 6.55 12.75 -19.27
CA VAL A 314 5.23 12.48 -18.68
C VAL A 314 4.99 13.40 -17.48
N ILE A 315 5.87 13.35 -16.46
CA ILE A 315 5.63 14.08 -15.21
C ILE A 315 5.62 15.61 -15.35
N LYS A 316 6.21 16.17 -16.42
CA LYS A 316 6.16 17.62 -16.69
C LYS A 316 4.73 18.15 -16.89
N HIS A 317 3.80 17.29 -17.29
CA HIS A 317 2.39 17.64 -17.50
C HIS A 317 1.63 17.90 -16.19
N ASN A 318 2.19 17.53 -15.03
CA ASN A 318 1.64 17.96 -13.74
C ASN A 318 1.98 19.43 -13.48
N GLN A 319 1.00 20.18 -13.00
CA GLN A 319 1.12 21.59 -12.63
C GLN A 319 1.69 21.73 -11.21
N LEU A 320 1.20 20.94 -10.26
CA LEU A 320 1.66 20.97 -8.86
C LEU A 320 2.83 20.02 -8.65
N ARG A 321 4.04 20.52 -8.89
CA ARG A 321 5.29 19.78 -8.69
C ARG A 321 6.48 20.70 -8.42
N SER A 322 7.53 20.12 -7.87
CA SER A 322 8.83 20.75 -7.79
C SER A 322 9.52 20.80 -9.16
N GLU A 323 10.36 21.82 -9.34
CA GLU A 323 11.26 21.93 -10.48
C GLU A 323 12.55 21.16 -10.21
N LYS A 324 12.75 20.08 -10.99
CA LYS A 324 13.99 19.30 -11.05
C LYS A 324 14.14 18.73 -12.46
N ASN A 325 15.38 18.52 -12.90
CA ASN A 325 15.71 17.97 -14.20
C ASN A 325 16.57 16.71 -14.04
N LEU A 326 15.95 15.54 -14.17
CA LEU A 326 16.61 14.25 -14.04
C LEU A 326 17.49 13.96 -15.24
N PHE A 327 18.69 13.44 -14.98
CA PHE A 327 19.62 12.96 -15.99
C PHE A 327 20.32 11.69 -15.49
N THR A 328 20.93 10.93 -16.39
CA THR A 328 21.69 9.72 -16.07
C THR A 328 22.98 9.71 -16.88
N GLU A 329 24.04 9.13 -16.31
CA GLU A 329 25.30 8.86 -17.05
C GLU A 329 25.25 7.49 -17.77
N LYS A 330 24.15 6.73 -17.58
CA LYS A 330 23.93 5.46 -18.27
C LYS A 330 23.35 5.73 -19.66
N ASP A 331 24.19 6.27 -20.53
CA ASP A 331 23.84 6.59 -21.92
C ASP A 331 23.44 5.33 -22.71
N GLY A 332 22.65 5.56 -23.76
CA GLY A 332 22.10 4.50 -24.61
C GLY A 332 21.08 3.61 -23.90
N GLY A 333 20.77 2.47 -24.52
CA GLY A 333 19.71 1.56 -24.10
C GLY A 333 18.62 1.41 -25.16
N ALA A 334 17.72 0.45 -24.96
CA ALA A 334 16.57 0.28 -25.83
C ALA A 334 15.60 1.47 -25.66
N PRO A 335 14.91 1.89 -26.74
CA PRO A 335 13.77 2.80 -26.61
C PRO A 335 12.69 2.20 -25.73
N VAL A 336 11.78 3.04 -25.22
CA VAL A 336 10.60 2.56 -24.49
C VAL A 336 9.64 1.93 -25.51
N ALA A 337 9.39 0.63 -25.40
CA ALA A 337 8.51 -0.07 -26.33
C ALA A 337 7.04 0.15 -25.93
N VAL A 338 6.22 0.61 -26.87
CA VAL A 338 4.77 0.80 -26.72
C VAL A 338 4.06 -0.20 -27.63
N ILE A 339 3.25 -1.06 -27.04
CA ILE A 339 2.61 -2.19 -27.72
C ILE A 339 1.11 -1.98 -27.76
N ALA A 340 0.55 -2.01 -28.98
CA ALA A 340 -0.89 -2.00 -29.21
C ALA A 340 -1.35 -3.42 -29.59
N SER A 341 -2.13 -4.04 -28.70
CA SER A 341 -2.64 -5.40 -28.90
C SER A 341 -4.13 -5.37 -29.30
N PRO A 342 -4.59 -6.22 -30.24
CA PRO A 342 -6.02 -6.25 -30.62
C PRO A 342 -6.95 -6.60 -29.44
N ARG A 343 -6.57 -7.57 -28.60
CA ARG A 343 -7.34 -8.02 -27.43
C ARG A 343 -6.46 -8.12 -26.19
N LYS A 344 -7.09 -8.08 -25.00
CA LYS A 344 -6.41 -8.29 -23.72
C LYS A 344 -5.66 -9.64 -23.60
N SER A 345 -6.09 -10.68 -24.33
CA SER A 345 -5.35 -11.95 -24.38
C SER A 345 -4.07 -11.83 -25.19
N ASP A 346 -4.11 -11.11 -26.31
CA ASP A 346 -2.94 -10.91 -27.18
C ASP A 346 -1.87 -10.07 -26.47
N GLU A 347 -2.30 -9.12 -25.63
CA GLU A 347 -1.41 -8.37 -24.73
C GLU A 347 -0.63 -9.31 -23.79
N VAL A 348 -1.32 -10.24 -23.14
CA VAL A 348 -0.70 -11.17 -22.19
C VAL A 348 0.26 -12.13 -22.91
N GLU A 349 -0.17 -12.73 -24.01
CA GLU A 349 0.67 -13.66 -24.78
C GLU A 349 1.95 -12.95 -25.29
N PHE A 350 1.83 -11.74 -25.82
CA PHE A 350 2.98 -10.96 -26.26
C PHE A 350 3.98 -10.69 -25.12
N ILE A 351 3.49 -10.25 -23.96
CA ILE A 351 4.36 -9.99 -22.81
C ILE A 351 5.13 -11.26 -22.40
N LEU A 352 4.45 -12.41 -22.37
CA LEU A 352 5.09 -13.67 -22.00
C LEU A 352 6.08 -14.16 -23.05
N ASP A 353 5.76 -14.02 -24.34
CA ASP A 353 6.67 -14.33 -25.45
C ASP A 353 7.93 -13.46 -25.39
N GLU A 354 7.77 -12.17 -25.14
CA GLU A 354 8.89 -11.23 -25.03
C GLU A 354 9.75 -11.51 -23.79
N ILE A 355 9.13 -11.87 -22.65
CA ILE A 355 9.86 -12.33 -21.46
C ILE A 355 10.71 -13.55 -21.78
N GLU A 356 10.15 -14.58 -22.42
CA GLU A 356 10.89 -15.79 -22.78
C GLU A 356 11.99 -15.51 -23.81
N SER A 357 11.71 -14.67 -24.81
CA SER A 357 12.67 -14.22 -25.81
C SER A 357 13.89 -13.54 -25.16
N ILE A 358 13.67 -12.54 -24.29
CA ILE A 358 14.75 -11.84 -23.57
C ILE A 358 15.47 -12.80 -22.63
N ARG A 359 14.72 -13.64 -21.89
CA ARG A 359 15.29 -14.60 -20.94
C ARG A 359 16.27 -15.55 -21.62
N ILE A 360 15.89 -16.11 -22.77
CA ILE A 360 16.72 -17.05 -23.54
C ILE A 360 17.86 -16.31 -24.24
N GLY A 361 17.56 -15.20 -24.93
CA GLY A 361 18.52 -14.43 -25.72
C GLY A 361 19.62 -13.78 -24.87
N GLU A 362 19.27 -13.27 -23.70
CA GLU A 362 20.20 -12.56 -22.80
C GLU A 362 20.61 -13.37 -21.56
N ARG A 363 20.14 -14.62 -21.42
CA ARG A 363 20.41 -15.50 -20.28
C ARG A 363 20.04 -14.86 -18.92
N ARG A 364 18.87 -14.22 -18.86
CA ARG A 364 18.34 -13.62 -17.62
C ARG A 364 17.61 -14.63 -16.74
N ASN A 365 17.44 -14.28 -15.48
CA ASN A 365 16.57 -15.04 -14.55
C ASN A 365 15.15 -14.47 -14.60
N LEU A 366 14.15 -15.29 -14.25
CA LEU A 366 12.76 -14.81 -14.17
C LEU A 366 12.58 -13.68 -13.14
N SER A 367 13.44 -13.65 -12.11
CA SER A 367 13.45 -12.59 -11.09
C SER A 367 13.91 -11.22 -11.60
N ASP A 368 14.50 -11.15 -12.79
CA ASP A 368 14.90 -9.90 -13.45
C ASP A 368 13.72 -9.17 -14.13
N PHE A 369 12.55 -9.82 -14.16
CA PHE A 369 11.35 -9.34 -14.83
C PHE A 369 10.23 -9.04 -13.82
N VAL A 370 9.46 -7.99 -14.12
CA VAL A 370 8.23 -7.67 -13.40
C VAL A 370 7.13 -7.26 -14.37
N ILE A 371 5.90 -7.71 -14.07
CA ILE A 371 4.69 -7.24 -14.72
C ILE A 371 3.95 -6.34 -13.72
N LEU A 372 3.80 -5.08 -14.10
CA LEU A 372 3.13 -4.04 -13.33
C LEU A 372 1.76 -3.75 -13.94
N TYR A 373 0.77 -3.62 -13.07
CA TYR A 373 -0.61 -3.29 -13.44
C TYR A 373 -1.22 -2.28 -12.46
N ARG A 374 -2.32 -1.64 -12.87
CA ARG A 374 -2.99 -0.61 -12.07
C ARG A 374 -3.89 -1.21 -10.99
N THR A 375 -4.62 -2.28 -11.29
CA THR A 375 -5.52 -2.96 -10.35
C THR A 375 -5.20 -4.44 -10.23
N ASN A 376 -5.47 -5.03 -9.07
CA ASN A 376 -5.22 -6.46 -8.83
C ASN A 376 -6.08 -7.37 -9.72
N ALA A 377 -7.20 -6.89 -10.25
CA ALA A 377 -8.05 -7.65 -11.16
C ALA A 377 -7.31 -8.06 -12.44
N GLN A 378 -6.39 -7.21 -12.93
CA GLN A 378 -5.60 -7.49 -14.14
C GLN A 378 -4.67 -8.72 -13.99
N SER A 379 -4.30 -9.12 -12.78
CA SER A 379 -3.35 -10.23 -12.57
C SER A 379 -3.89 -11.57 -13.06
N ARG A 380 -5.21 -11.77 -13.05
CA ARG A 380 -5.85 -13.06 -13.36
C ARG A 380 -5.40 -13.64 -14.70
N LEU A 381 -5.44 -12.85 -15.76
CA LEU A 381 -5.09 -13.31 -17.11
C LEU A 381 -3.61 -13.70 -17.20
N PHE A 382 -2.73 -12.94 -16.54
CA PHE A 382 -1.32 -13.30 -16.45
C PHE A 382 -1.12 -14.58 -15.65
N GLU A 383 -1.79 -14.73 -14.51
CA GLU A 383 -1.71 -15.94 -13.67
C GLU A 383 -2.13 -17.20 -14.47
N GLU A 384 -3.24 -17.13 -15.22
CA GLU A 384 -3.72 -18.23 -16.06
C GLU A 384 -2.72 -18.61 -17.16
N ALA A 385 -2.20 -17.61 -17.88
CA ALA A 385 -1.23 -17.83 -18.96
C ALA A 385 0.13 -18.31 -18.45
N LEU A 386 0.57 -17.85 -17.27
CA LEU A 386 1.81 -18.33 -16.64
C LEU A 386 1.70 -19.79 -16.20
N ILE A 387 0.55 -20.18 -15.64
CA ILE A 387 0.28 -21.55 -15.24
C ILE A 387 0.23 -22.47 -16.46
N SER A 388 -0.46 -22.07 -17.53
CA SER A 388 -0.54 -22.87 -18.76
C SER A 388 0.83 -23.09 -19.42
N ARG A 389 1.73 -22.11 -19.32
CA ARG A 389 3.12 -22.19 -19.81
C ARG A 389 4.11 -22.82 -18.81
N GLY A 390 3.67 -23.15 -17.59
CA GLY A 390 4.55 -23.67 -16.54
C GLY A 390 5.63 -22.69 -16.09
N ILE A 391 5.39 -21.38 -16.22
CA ILE A 391 6.31 -20.32 -15.80
C ILE A 391 6.04 -20.00 -14.32
N PRO A 392 7.02 -20.21 -13.42
CA PRO A 392 6.82 -19.94 -12.00
C PRO A 392 6.75 -18.43 -11.73
N TYR A 393 5.79 -18.02 -10.91
CA TYR A 393 5.53 -16.61 -10.59
C TYR A 393 5.19 -16.38 -9.12
N GLN A 394 5.28 -15.13 -8.69
CA GLN A 394 4.85 -14.65 -7.38
C GLN A 394 4.06 -13.36 -7.51
N ILE A 395 3.12 -13.14 -6.59
CA ILE A 395 2.39 -11.87 -6.45
C ILE A 395 2.90 -11.12 -5.22
N ILE A 396 3.25 -9.85 -5.38
CA ILE A 396 3.64 -8.98 -4.27
C ILE A 396 2.51 -7.99 -3.95
N GLY A 397 2.14 -7.92 -2.68
CA GLY A 397 1.11 -6.99 -2.20
C GLY A 397 -0.33 -7.45 -2.48
N GLY A 398 -0.52 -8.73 -2.78
CA GLY A 398 -1.82 -9.36 -3.00
C GLY A 398 -1.75 -10.87 -2.82
N LEU A 399 -2.92 -11.51 -2.79
CA LEU A 399 -3.05 -12.96 -2.89
C LEU A 399 -3.21 -13.37 -4.36
N ARG A 400 -2.90 -14.64 -4.69
CA ARG A 400 -3.27 -15.23 -5.99
C ARG A 400 -4.76 -15.02 -6.24
N PHE A 401 -5.17 -14.89 -7.50
CA PHE A 401 -6.54 -14.53 -7.84
C PHE A 401 -7.58 -15.40 -7.14
N TYR A 402 -7.43 -16.72 -7.22
CA TYR A 402 -8.32 -17.71 -6.60
C TYR A 402 -8.16 -17.85 -5.07
N GLU A 403 -7.16 -17.20 -4.47
CA GLU A 403 -6.96 -17.17 -3.02
C GLU A 403 -7.62 -15.99 -2.33
N ARG A 404 -8.04 -14.98 -3.09
CA ARG A 404 -8.67 -13.78 -2.56
C ARG A 404 -9.96 -14.14 -1.84
N ARG A 405 -10.23 -13.44 -0.73
CA ARG A 405 -11.37 -13.76 0.16
C ARG A 405 -12.67 -13.77 -0.62
N GLU A 406 -12.93 -12.72 -1.38
CA GLU A 406 -14.15 -12.54 -2.14
C GLU A 406 -14.34 -13.59 -3.24
N ILE A 407 -13.25 -14.04 -3.86
CA ILE A 407 -13.26 -15.10 -4.86
C ILE A 407 -13.55 -16.45 -4.21
N LYS A 408 -12.84 -16.78 -3.13
CA LYS A 408 -13.07 -18.01 -2.37
C LYS A 408 -14.48 -18.09 -1.78
N ASP A 409 -15.06 -16.97 -1.40
CA ASP A 409 -16.45 -16.92 -0.91
C ASP A 409 -17.44 -17.29 -2.02
N ILE A 410 -17.29 -16.71 -3.23
CA ILE A 410 -18.12 -17.08 -4.39
C ILE A 410 -17.88 -18.53 -4.84
N LEU A 411 -16.63 -18.97 -4.90
CA LEU A 411 -16.29 -20.36 -5.21
C LEU A 411 -16.92 -21.33 -4.21
N ALA A 412 -16.93 -21.00 -2.93
CA ALA A 412 -17.59 -21.84 -1.93
C ALA A 412 -19.12 -21.86 -2.10
N TYR A 413 -19.76 -20.77 -2.51
CA TYR A 413 -21.18 -20.81 -2.91
C TYR A 413 -21.40 -21.76 -4.09
N LEU A 414 -20.57 -21.64 -5.12
CA LEU A 414 -20.62 -22.47 -6.32
C LEU A 414 -20.40 -23.96 -5.98
N SER A 415 -19.37 -24.29 -5.20
CA SER A 415 -19.10 -25.66 -4.75
C SER A 415 -20.24 -26.24 -3.92
N PHE A 416 -20.84 -25.44 -3.03
CA PHE A 416 -21.97 -25.90 -2.20
C PHE A 416 -23.27 -26.09 -3.01
N ILE A 417 -23.49 -25.28 -4.05
CA ILE A 417 -24.61 -25.44 -5.00
C ILE A 417 -24.46 -26.77 -5.76
N GLN A 418 -23.23 -27.09 -6.21
CA GLN A 418 -22.93 -28.35 -6.89
C GLN A 418 -23.02 -29.55 -5.94
N ASN A 419 -22.44 -29.43 -4.75
CA ASN A 419 -22.36 -30.48 -3.74
C ASN A 419 -22.84 -30.00 -2.35
N PRO A 420 -24.10 -30.31 -1.96
CA PRO A 420 -24.66 -29.96 -0.64
C PRO A 420 -23.97 -30.60 0.54
N ASP A 421 -23.20 -31.68 0.31
CA ASP A 421 -22.47 -32.37 1.36
C ASP A 421 -21.10 -31.73 1.64
N ASP A 422 -20.74 -30.66 0.91
CA ASP A 422 -19.51 -29.90 1.14
C ASP A 422 -19.61 -29.02 2.41
N ILE A 423 -19.31 -29.65 3.54
CA ILE A 423 -19.27 -29.01 4.87
C ILE A 423 -18.22 -27.89 4.91
N VAL A 424 -17.13 -27.99 4.15
CA VAL A 424 -16.04 -27.00 4.15
C VAL A 424 -16.54 -25.71 3.51
N SER A 425 -17.16 -25.80 2.33
CA SER A 425 -17.77 -24.66 1.66
C SER A 425 -18.93 -24.08 2.48
N LEU A 426 -19.79 -24.93 3.05
CA LEU A 426 -20.87 -24.48 3.94
C LEU A 426 -20.33 -23.65 5.11
N SER A 427 -19.31 -24.15 5.81
CA SER A 427 -18.70 -23.48 6.96
C SER A 427 -18.16 -22.09 6.61
N ARG A 428 -17.67 -21.91 5.38
CA ARG A 428 -17.17 -20.63 4.87
C ARG A 428 -18.30 -19.63 4.60
N ILE A 429 -19.37 -20.06 3.92
CA ILE A 429 -20.41 -19.15 3.39
C ILE A 429 -21.58 -18.93 4.34
N ILE A 430 -21.79 -19.81 5.32
CA ILE A 430 -23.00 -19.82 6.16
C ILE A 430 -23.24 -18.47 6.85
N ASN A 431 -22.17 -17.80 7.29
CA ASN A 431 -22.23 -16.51 7.97
C ASN A 431 -21.55 -15.38 7.17
N VAL A 432 -21.40 -15.55 5.86
CA VAL A 432 -20.84 -14.56 4.94
C VAL A 432 -21.82 -14.32 3.77
N PRO A 433 -22.56 -13.20 3.72
CA PRO A 433 -22.60 -12.09 4.69
C PRO A 433 -23.14 -12.50 6.08
N PRO A 434 -22.96 -11.68 7.14
CA PRO A 434 -23.39 -12.01 8.50
C PRO A 434 -24.88 -12.32 8.62
N ARG A 435 -25.19 -13.55 9.05
CA ARG A 435 -26.56 -14.06 9.31
C ARG A 435 -26.79 -14.34 10.81
N GLY A 436 -25.75 -14.18 11.62
CA GLY A 436 -25.79 -14.46 13.06
C GLY A 436 -25.88 -15.96 13.34
N ILE A 437 -25.17 -16.75 12.53
CA ILE A 437 -24.93 -18.19 12.72
C ILE A 437 -23.47 -18.31 13.19
N GLY A 438 -23.27 -18.66 14.45
CA GLY A 438 -21.94 -18.84 15.04
C GLY A 438 -21.49 -20.30 14.99
N GLU A 439 -20.25 -20.55 15.43
CA GLU A 439 -19.60 -21.88 15.40
C GLU A 439 -20.44 -22.97 16.10
N LYS A 440 -20.97 -22.69 17.31
CA LYS A 440 -21.87 -23.61 18.03
C LYS A 440 -23.17 -23.91 17.29
N THR A 441 -23.67 -22.96 16.50
CA THR A 441 -24.86 -23.17 15.68
C THR A 441 -24.52 -24.00 14.45
N LEU A 442 -23.35 -23.77 13.84
CA LEU A 442 -22.84 -24.59 12.75
C LEU A 442 -22.63 -26.05 13.15
N GLU A 443 -22.05 -26.31 14.33
CA GLU A 443 -21.92 -27.67 14.87
C GLU A 443 -23.28 -28.37 14.99
N LYS A 444 -24.31 -27.65 15.47
CA LYS A 444 -25.68 -28.17 15.54
C LYS A 444 -26.28 -28.43 14.16
N ILE A 445 -26.03 -27.56 13.18
CA ILE A 445 -26.48 -27.76 11.79
C ILE A 445 -25.87 -29.07 11.25
N ILE A 446 -24.56 -29.27 11.42
CA ILE A 446 -23.85 -30.48 10.97
C ILE A 446 -24.39 -31.73 11.68
N GLN A 447 -24.68 -31.66 12.98
CA GLN A 447 -25.23 -32.79 13.75
C GLN A 447 -26.67 -33.15 13.37
N LEU A 448 -27.50 -32.15 13.08
CA LEU A 448 -28.92 -32.34 12.75
C LEU A 448 -29.13 -32.78 11.29
N GLY A 449 -28.18 -32.49 10.39
CA GLY A 449 -28.30 -32.80 8.97
C GLY A 449 -29.53 -32.13 8.36
N GLU A 450 -30.34 -32.89 7.62
CA GLU A 450 -31.57 -32.39 6.97
C GLU A 450 -32.54 -31.72 7.95
N LYS A 451 -32.63 -32.20 9.20
CA LYS A 451 -33.53 -31.63 10.22
C LYS A 451 -33.16 -30.22 10.63
N ALA A 452 -31.93 -29.78 10.36
CA ALA A 452 -31.48 -28.44 10.68
C ALA A 452 -32.31 -27.36 9.99
N GLN A 453 -32.87 -27.65 8.81
CA GLN A 453 -33.68 -26.71 8.03
C GLN A 453 -34.94 -26.27 8.79
N ASP A 454 -35.56 -27.19 9.52
CA ASP A 454 -36.77 -26.94 10.31
C ASP A 454 -36.45 -26.45 11.73
N GLU A 455 -35.38 -26.97 12.35
CA GLU A 455 -35.05 -26.66 13.75
C GLU A 455 -34.28 -25.34 13.94
N ILE A 456 -33.61 -24.85 12.89
CA ILE A 456 -32.80 -23.62 12.95
C ILE A 456 -33.33 -22.62 11.91
N PRO A 457 -34.24 -21.68 12.29
CA PRO A 457 -34.92 -20.80 11.32
C PRO A 457 -33.98 -20.02 10.40
N LYS A 458 -32.86 -19.53 10.95
CA LYS A 458 -31.83 -18.81 10.17
C LYS A 458 -31.15 -19.69 9.12
N TYR A 459 -30.95 -20.97 9.44
CA TYR A 459 -30.44 -21.95 8.50
C TYR A 459 -31.52 -22.33 7.48
N GLY A 460 -32.78 -22.47 7.90
CA GLY A 460 -33.92 -22.66 7.00
C GLY A 460 -34.05 -21.56 5.95
N GLU A 461 -33.89 -20.28 6.33
CA GLU A 461 -33.85 -19.15 5.39
C GLU A 461 -32.67 -19.23 4.42
N PHE A 462 -31.49 -19.61 4.91
CA PHE A 462 -30.30 -19.79 4.09
C PHE A 462 -30.48 -20.95 3.09
N SER A 463 -30.97 -22.09 3.57
CA SER A 463 -31.24 -23.28 2.75
C SER A 463 -32.19 -22.96 1.62
N LYS A 464 -33.30 -22.24 1.89
CA LYS A 464 -34.24 -21.82 0.84
C LYS A 464 -33.58 -20.99 -0.27
N LYS A 465 -32.66 -20.11 0.09
CA LYS A 465 -31.89 -19.32 -0.90
C LYS A 465 -30.94 -20.19 -1.70
N ILE A 466 -30.30 -21.18 -1.07
CA ILE A 466 -29.46 -22.16 -1.77
C ILE A 466 -30.30 -23.02 -2.70
N ASP A 467 -31.47 -23.49 -2.26
CA ASP A 467 -32.39 -24.29 -3.07
C ASP A 467 -32.85 -23.52 -4.32
N GLU A 468 -33.15 -22.21 -4.18
CA GLU A 468 -33.44 -21.32 -5.31
C GLU A 468 -32.26 -21.22 -6.29
N LEU A 469 -31.03 -21.13 -5.79
CA LEU A 469 -29.81 -21.09 -6.60
C LEU A 469 -29.53 -22.43 -7.30
N ARG A 470 -29.82 -23.56 -6.65
CA ARG A 470 -29.69 -24.90 -7.22
C ARG A 470 -30.72 -25.16 -8.31
N GLN A 471 -31.96 -24.72 -8.09
CA GLN A 471 -33.00 -24.74 -9.13
C GLN A 471 -32.59 -23.91 -10.33
N PHE A 472 -32.08 -22.70 -10.11
CA PHE A 472 -31.56 -21.87 -11.19
C PHE A 472 -30.40 -22.53 -11.92
N ASN A 473 -29.43 -23.12 -11.22
CA ASN A 473 -28.33 -23.84 -11.87
C ASN A 473 -28.81 -25.06 -12.69
N ALA A 474 -29.90 -25.73 -12.28
CA ALA A 474 -30.50 -26.84 -13.02
C ALA A 474 -31.18 -26.41 -14.33
N GLU A 475 -31.49 -25.12 -14.50
CA GLU A 475 -31.96 -24.54 -15.76
C GLU A 475 -30.81 -24.31 -16.77
N SER A 476 -29.57 -24.68 -16.40
CA SER A 476 -28.34 -24.49 -17.18
C SER A 476 -28.11 -23.04 -17.66
N PRO A 477 -28.15 -22.04 -16.77
CA PRO A 477 -27.80 -20.67 -17.09
C PRO A 477 -26.30 -20.57 -17.39
N SER A 478 -25.89 -19.44 -17.94
CA SER A 478 -24.46 -19.11 -17.98
C SER A 478 -23.90 -18.93 -16.56
N LEU A 479 -22.61 -19.26 -16.35
CA LEU A 479 -22.02 -19.19 -15.01
C LEU A 479 -21.90 -17.75 -14.50
N ASP A 480 -21.73 -16.76 -15.38
CA ASP A 480 -21.74 -15.36 -15.00
C ASP A 480 -23.11 -14.90 -14.49
N GLU A 481 -24.22 -15.40 -15.08
CA GLU A 481 -25.57 -15.18 -14.57
C GLU A 481 -25.79 -15.87 -13.21
N LEU A 482 -25.25 -17.07 -13.02
CA LEU A 482 -25.32 -17.77 -11.73
C LEU A 482 -24.59 -16.99 -10.64
N ILE A 483 -23.37 -16.52 -10.90
CA ILE A 483 -22.59 -15.69 -9.97
C ILE A 483 -23.33 -14.39 -9.65
N GLU A 484 -23.89 -13.73 -10.66
CA GLU A 484 -24.68 -12.51 -10.48
C GLU A 484 -25.92 -12.76 -9.60
N LYS A 485 -26.60 -13.89 -9.79
CA LYS A 485 -27.75 -14.30 -8.97
C LYS A 485 -27.33 -14.62 -7.54
N ILE A 486 -26.20 -15.31 -7.33
CA ILE A 486 -25.61 -15.54 -5.99
C ILE A 486 -25.40 -14.20 -5.29
N MET A 487 -24.73 -13.24 -5.95
CA MET A 487 -24.44 -11.93 -5.36
C MET A 487 -25.70 -11.21 -4.89
N LYS A 488 -26.76 -11.24 -5.70
CA LYS A 488 -28.04 -10.56 -5.42
C LYS A 488 -28.84 -11.24 -4.31
N ILE A 489 -29.04 -12.56 -4.36
CA ILE A 489 -29.90 -13.29 -3.41
C ILE A 489 -29.27 -13.33 -2.01
N THR A 490 -27.95 -13.46 -1.95
CA THR A 490 -27.22 -13.56 -0.69
C THR A 490 -26.99 -12.20 -0.03
N GLY A 491 -27.15 -11.09 -0.77
CA GLY A 491 -26.80 -9.74 -0.33
C GLY A 491 -25.29 -9.49 -0.29
N TYR A 492 -24.53 -10.26 -1.08
CA TYR A 492 -23.07 -10.24 -1.04
C TYR A 492 -22.49 -8.99 -1.71
N ARG A 493 -23.16 -8.43 -2.72
CA ARG A 493 -22.74 -7.17 -3.36
C ARG A 493 -22.75 -6.02 -2.36
N GLU A 494 -23.84 -5.86 -1.63
CA GLU A 494 -23.99 -4.82 -0.59
C GLU A 494 -23.01 -5.04 0.57
N TYR A 495 -22.75 -6.30 0.91
CA TYR A 495 -21.76 -6.65 1.92
C TYR A 495 -20.33 -6.26 1.52
N LEU A 496 -19.97 -6.41 0.26
CA LEU A 496 -18.66 -6.00 -0.25
C LEU A 496 -18.53 -4.50 -0.41
N ALA A 497 -19.60 -3.79 -0.77
CA ALA A 497 -19.66 -2.34 -0.92
C ALA A 497 -19.56 -1.59 0.42
N ASP A 498 -18.43 -1.76 1.13
CA ASP A 498 -18.15 -1.15 2.43
C ASP A 498 -17.80 0.35 2.38
N GLY A 499 -17.83 0.96 1.18
CA GLY A 499 -17.56 2.37 0.95
C GLY A 499 -16.07 2.75 0.98
N THR A 500 -15.17 1.77 1.11
CA THR A 500 -13.72 1.99 1.04
C THR A 500 -13.18 1.76 -0.37
N VAL A 501 -12.02 2.33 -0.70
CA VAL A 501 -11.33 2.05 -1.98
C VAL A 501 -11.06 0.55 -2.16
N GLU A 502 -10.86 -0.20 -1.07
CA GLU A 502 -10.68 -1.65 -1.12
C GLU A 502 -11.95 -2.40 -1.53
N SER A 503 -13.15 -1.89 -1.23
CA SER A 503 -14.41 -2.55 -1.63
C SER A 503 -14.54 -2.68 -3.14
N GLU A 504 -14.09 -1.67 -3.87
CA GLU A 504 -14.25 -1.62 -5.31
C GLU A 504 -13.28 -2.57 -6.01
N GLY A 505 -12.04 -2.67 -5.54
CA GLY A 505 -11.12 -3.71 -6.02
C GLY A 505 -11.64 -5.14 -5.79
N ARG A 506 -12.42 -5.38 -4.71
CA ARG A 506 -13.07 -6.69 -4.51
C ARG A 506 -14.19 -6.94 -5.51
N LEU A 507 -14.96 -5.91 -5.88
CA LEU A 507 -16.01 -6.02 -6.89
C LEU A 507 -15.40 -6.25 -8.29
N GLU A 508 -14.33 -5.52 -8.63
CA GLU A 508 -13.57 -5.75 -9.87
C GLU A 508 -13.06 -7.19 -9.97
N ASN A 509 -12.57 -7.76 -8.86
CA ASN A 509 -12.13 -9.16 -8.83
C ASN A 509 -13.29 -10.13 -9.15
N ILE A 510 -14.50 -9.86 -8.65
CA ILE A 510 -15.66 -10.71 -8.95
C ILE A 510 -16.12 -10.54 -10.40
N GLU A 511 -16.07 -9.34 -10.96
CA GLU A 511 -16.35 -9.17 -12.38
C GLU A 511 -15.33 -9.92 -13.26
N GLU A 512 -14.06 -9.96 -12.85
CA GLU A 512 -13.07 -10.83 -13.51
C GLU A 512 -13.36 -12.32 -13.32
N LEU A 513 -13.89 -12.73 -12.17
CA LEU A 513 -14.33 -14.13 -11.96
C LEU A 513 -15.50 -14.48 -12.88
N LYS A 514 -16.46 -13.58 -13.06
CA LYS A 514 -17.59 -13.74 -14.00
C LYS A 514 -17.08 -13.85 -15.43
N ASN A 515 -16.16 -12.98 -15.83
CA ASN A 515 -15.52 -13.06 -17.14
C ASN A 515 -14.80 -14.41 -17.35
N ALA A 516 -14.09 -14.91 -16.33
CA ALA A 516 -13.46 -16.22 -16.37
C ALA A 516 -14.49 -17.34 -16.55
N ALA A 517 -15.53 -17.32 -15.72
CA ALA A 517 -16.58 -18.34 -15.70
C ALA A 517 -17.41 -18.38 -17.00
N SER A 518 -17.59 -17.24 -17.68
CA SER A 518 -18.32 -17.15 -18.96
C SER A 518 -17.72 -17.99 -20.10
N SER A 519 -16.44 -18.36 -19.98
CA SER A 519 -15.75 -19.19 -20.98
C SER A 519 -15.97 -20.69 -20.77
N TYR A 520 -16.62 -21.09 -19.68
CA TYR A 520 -16.89 -22.49 -19.34
C TYR A 520 -18.36 -22.84 -19.58
N GLY A 521 -18.59 -24.05 -20.10
CA GLY A 521 -19.93 -24.52 -20.46
C GLY A 521 -20.76 -25.00 -19.26
N ASP A 522 -20.12 -25.50 -18.20
CA ASP A 522 -20.80 -25.94 -16.99
C ASP A 522 -19.98 -25.67 -15.72
N LEU A 523 -20.67 -25.70 -14.58
CA LEU A 523 -20.12 -25.41 -13.27
C LEU A 523 -19.02 -26.41 -12.84
N SER A 524 -19.17 -27.68 -13.24
CA SER A 524 -18.24 -28.74 -12.85
C SER A 524 -16.88 -28.53 -13.50
N ALA A 525 -16.86 -28.27 -14.81
CA ALA A 525 -15.65 -27.99 -15.57
C ALA A 525 -14.94 -26.74 -15.06
N PHE A 526 -15.71 -25.72 -14.67
CA PHE A 526 -15.14 -24.51 -14.07
C PHE A 526 -14.45 -24.81 -12.73
N LEU A 527 -15.12 -25.47 -11.78
CA LEU A 527 -14.55 -25.78 -10.46
C LEU A 527 -13.36 -26.75 -10.54
N GLU A 528 -13.38 -27.70 -11.48
CA GLU A 528 -12.23 -28.57 -11.77
C GLU A 528 -11.02 -27.74 -12.25
N SER A 529 -11.23 -26.82 -13.18
CA SER A 529 -10.16 -25.96 -13.69
C SER A 529 -9.54 -25.06 -12.61
N VAL A 530 -10.37 -24.49 -11.73
CA VAL A 530 -9.91 -23.64 -10.61
C VAL A 530 -9.07 -24.45 -9.62
N SER A 531 -9.42 -25.71 -9.39
CA SER A 531 -8.68 -26.61 -8.49
C SER A 531 -7.29 -26.91 -9.05
N LEU A 532 -7.18 -27.20 -10.35
CA LEU A 532 -5.90 -27.46 -11.04
C LEU A 532 -4.95 -26.25 -11.02
N VAL A 533 -5.49 -25.04 -11.10
CA VAL A 533 -4.73 -23.77 -11.04
C VAL A 533 -4.21 -23.50 -9.62
N SER A 534 -4.90 -24.00 -8.59
CA SER A 534 -4.56 -23.76 -7.18
C SER A 534 -3.47 -24.69 -6.65
N ASP A 535 -3.29 -25.88 -7.25
CA ASP A 535 -2.37 -26.94 -6.81
C ASP A 535 -0.89 -26.73 -7.24
N VAL A 536 -0.54 -25.58 -7.83
CA VAL A 536 0.87 -25.27 -8.17
C VAL A 536 1.64 -24.83 -6.91
N ASP A 537 2.37 -25.81 -6.37
CA ASP A 537 3.17 -25.85 -5.14
C ASP A 537 4.08 -24.63 -4.83
N GLU A 538 4.32 -24.41 -3.54
CA GLU A 538 5.24 -23.41 -2.97
C GLU A 538 6.71 -23.70 -3.34
N MET A 539 7.17 -23.19 -4.49
CA MET A 539 8.61 -23.19 -4.80
C MET A 539 9.35 -22.19 -3.90
N LYS A 540 10.19 -22.72 -3.00
CA LYS A 540 10.95 -21.98 -1.97
C LYS A 540 12.11 -21.13 -2.50
N ASP A 541 12.33 -21.05 -3.81
CA ASP A 541 13.48 -20.32 -4.37
C ASP A 541 13.06 -19.00 -5.06
N LYS A 542 13.05 -17.91 -4.28
CA LYS A 542 12.67 -16.56 -4.73
C LYS A 542 13.50 -16.02 -5.91
N LYS A 543 14.63 -16.65 -6.24
CA LYS A 543 15.52 -16.21 -7.33
C LYS A 543 15.06 -16.64 -8.72
N SER A 544 14.06 -17.52 -8.82
CA SER A 544 13.67 -18.15 -10.09
C SER A 544 12.22 -17.90 -10.49
N VAL A 545 11.57 -16.85 -9.97
CA VAL A 545 10.15 -16.59 -10.21
C VAL A 545 9.91 -15.22 -10.84
N LEU A 546 8.97 -15.13 -11.77
CA LEU A 546 8.48 -13.87 -12.34
C LEU A 546 7.65 -13.11 -11.30
N THR A 547 7.78 -11.79 -11.24
CA THR A 547 7.05 -11.00 -10.25
C THR A 547 5.87 -10.27 -10.87
N LEU A 548 4.67 -10.43 -10.29
CA LEU A 548 3.46 -9.68 -10.62
C LEU A 548 3.10 -8.76 -9.44
N MET A 549 2.83 -7.48 -9.70
CA MET A 549 2.37 -6.58 -8.65
C MET A 549 1.67 -5.33 -9.18
N THR A 550 0.95 -4.65 -8.30
CA THR A 550 0.46 -3.30 -8.62
C THR A 550 1.60 -2.29 -8.63
N ILE A 551 1.45 -1.21 -9.40
CA ILE A 551 2.43 -0.11 -9.43
C ILE A 551 2.62 0.51 -8.03
N HIS A 552 1.57 0.57 -7.21
CA HIS A 552 1.66 1.05 -5.83
C HIS A 552 2.62 0.22 -4.97
N CYS A 553 2.63 -1.10 -5.16
CA CYS A 553 3.54 -2.02 -4.46
C CYS A 553 4.97 -1.96 -4.99
N ALA A 554 5.15 -1.48 -6.23
CA ALA A 554 6.47 -1.37 -6.85
C ALA A 554 7.29 -0.18 -6.33
N LYS A 555 6.67 0.79 -5.62
CA LYS A 555 7.38 1.95 -5.06
C LYS A 555 8.53 1.49 -4.16
N GLY A 556 9.72 2.00 -4.45
CA GLY A 556 10.97 1.63 -3.78
C GLY A 556 11.70 0.42 -4.35
N LEU A 557 11.06 -0.39 -5.19
CA LEU A 557 11.69 -1.51 -5.91
C LEU A 557 12.32 -1.03 -7.23
N GLU A 558 13.11 -1.91 -7.85
CA GLU A 558 13.74 -1.74 -9.16
C GLU A 558 13.95 -3.11 -9.81
N PHE A 559 13.77 -3.16 -11.14
CA PHE A 559 13.87 -4.38 -11.92
C PHE A 559 14.62 -4.10 -13.22
N PRO A 560 15.48 -5.03 -13.70
CA PRO A 560 16.13 -4.89 -14.99
C PRO A 560 15.14 -4.68 -16.15
N VAL A 561 14.07 -5.48 -16.21
CA VAL A 561 13.04 -5.40 -17.25
C VAL A 561 11.66 -5.22 -16.61
N VAL A 562 10.91 -4.21 -17.05
CA VAL A 562 9.58 -3.88 -16.56
C VAL A 562 8.57 -3.88 -17.70
N PHE A 563 7.44 -4.54 -17.47
CA PHE A 563 6.24 -4.45 -18.30
C PHE A 563 5.16 -3.68 -17.54
N ILE A 564 4.55 -2.67 -18.15
CA ILE A 564 3.38 -1.96 -17.62
C ILE A 564 2.20 -2.32 -18.54
N SER A 565 1.21 -3.02 -18.00
CA SER A 565 0.06 -3.53 -18.75
C SER A 565 -1.23 -2.75 -18.49
N GLY A 566 -2.08 -2.68 -19.52
CA GLY A 566 -3.40 -2.06 -19.47
C GLY A 566 -3.34 -0.55 -19.38
N LEU A 567 -2.47 0.09 -20.18
CA LEU A 567 -2.38 1.54 -20.25
C LEU A 567 -3.48 2.14 -21.14
N GLU A 568 -4.71 2.09 -20.63
CA GLU A 568 -5.95 2.46 -21.34
C GLU A 568 -6.74 3.52 -20.56
N GLU A 569 -7.48 4.39 -21.25
CA GLU A 569 -8.39 5.33 -20.59
C GLU A 569 -9.46 4.58 -19.79
N GLY A 570 -9.69 5.01 -18.54
CA GLY A 570 -10.63 4.38 -17.62
C GLY A 570 -10.04 3.24 -16.79
N LEU A 571 -8.95 2.62 -17.26
CA LEU A 571 -8.16 1.65 -16.49
C LEU A 571 -6.93 2.31 -15.86
N PHE A 572 -6.10 2.97 -16.68
CA PHE A 572 -4.94 3.74 -16.25
C PHE A 572 -4.67 4.92 -17.20
N PRO A 573 -5.19 6.13 -16.91
CA PRO A 573 -5.75 6.59 -15.63
C PRO A 573 -7.07 5.92 -15.25
N HIS A 574 -7.20 5.59 -13.96
CA HIS A 574 -8.42 4.96 -13.44
C HIS A 574 -9.63 5.90 -13.59
N SER A 575 -10.78 5.36 -13.98
CA SER A 575 -12.03 6.10 -14.27
C SER A 575 -12.39 7.21 -13.27
N ARG A 576 -12.23 6.97 -11.96
CA ARG A 576 -12.52 7.96 -10.89
C ARG A 576 -11.62 9.20 -10.89
N SER A 577 -10.44 9.10 -11.47
CA SER A 577 -9.48 10.22 -11.54
C SER A 577 -9.74 11.13 -12.74
N LEU A 578 -10.62 10.73 -13.66
CA LEU A 578 -10.80 11.44 -14.93
C LEU A 578 -11.48 12.80 -14.74
N ASP A 579 -12.37 12.92 -13.75
CA ASP A 579 -13.15 14.13 -13.47
C ASP A 579 -12.45 15.08 -12.47
N ASP A 580 -11.39 14.62 -11.80
CA ASP A 580 -10.63 15.40 -10.82
C ASP A 580 -9.20 15.67 -11.32
N ALA A 581 -8.87 16.94 -11.51
CA ALA A 581 -7.53 17.35 -11.94
C ALA A 581 -6.44 16.87 -10.97
N TYR A 582 -6.72 16.86 -9.66
CA TYR A 582 -5.77 16.39 -8.66
C TYR A 582 -5.58 14.86 -8.75
N GLY A 583 -6.69 14.13 -8.85
CA GLY A 583 -6.69 12.68 -9.08
C GLY A 583 -5.93 12.29 -10.35
N LEU A 584 -6.10 13.03 -11.44
CA LEU A 584 -5.36 12.77 -12.68
C LEU A 584 -3.85 12.98 -12.52
N GLU A 585 -3.43 14.05 -11.82
CA GLU A 585 -2.02 14.27 -11.52
C GLU A 585 -1.43 13.14 -10.66
N GLU A 586 -2.21 12.58 -9.73
CA GLU A 586 -1.79 11.43 -8.92
C GLU A 586 -1.64 10.16 -9.74
N GLU A 587 -2.57 9.86 -10.66
CA GLU A 587 -2.41 8.74 -11.61
C GLU A 587 -1.18 8.94 -12.50
N ARG A 588 -0.87 10.18 -12.89
CA ARG A 588 0.36 10.48 -13.65
C ARG A 588 1.62 10.26 -12.82
N ARG A 589 1.63 10.63 -11.53
CA ARG A 589 2.71 10.30 -10.57
C ARG A 589 2.84 8.78 -10.43
N LEU A 590 1.73 8.05 -10.41
CA LEU A 590 1.73 6.58 -10.37
C LEU A 590 2.37 6.00 -11.63
N PHE A 591 2.03 6.51 -12.81
CA PHE A 591 2.65 6.06 -14.06
C PHE A 591 4.14 6.36 -14.10
N TYR A 592 4.56 7.57 -13.71
CA TYR A 592 5.96 7.93 -13.52
C TYR A 592 6.69 6.98 -12.55
N VAL A 593 6.06 6.60 -11.42
CA VAL A 593 6.63 5.61 -10.49
C VAL A 593 6.85 4.28 -11.20
N GLY A 594 5.88 3.79 -11.96
CA GLY A 594 5.96 2.55 -12.75
C GLY A 594 7.13 2.57 -13.74
N MET A 595 7.24 3.62 -14.56
CA MET A 595 8.32 3.78 -15.54
C MET A 595 9.70 3.78 -14.87
N THR A 596 9.84 4.50 -13.75
CA THR A 596 11.12 4.62 -13.01
C THR A 596 11.49 3.39 -12.17
N ARG A 597 10.71 2.29 -12.26
CA ARG A 597 11.14 0.98 -11.73
C ARG A 597 12.09 0.26 -12.69
N ALA A 598 12.04 0.59 -13.98
CA ALA A 598 12.84 -0.05 -15.01
C ALA A 598 14.30 0.43 -14.95
N MET A 599 15.24 -0.52 -14.90
CA MET A 599 16.66 -0.20 -14.96
C MET A 599 17.16 -0.16 -16.41
N GLU A 600 16.74 -1.13 -17.25
CA GLU A 600 17.34 -1.35 -18.57
C GLU A 600 16.31 -1.34 -19.71
N ARG A 601 15.18 -2.04 -19.55
CA ARG A 601 14.12 -2.11 -20.57
C ARG A 601 12.75 -1.81 -19.96
N LEU A 602 11.94 -1.05 -20.68
CA LEU A 602 10.58 -0.70 -20.32
C LEU A 602 9.65 -0.98 -21.50
N TYR A 603 8.66 -1.82 -21.25
CA TYR A 603 7.58 -2.16 -22.17
C TYR A 603 6.26 -1.64 -21.59
N ILE A 604 5.45 -1.02 -22.43
CA ILE A 604 4.15 -0.45 -22.08
C ILE A 604 3.13 -1.00 -23.06
N SER A 605 2.10 -1.68 -22.57
CA SER A 605 1.09 -2.31 -23.42
C SER A 605 -0.32 -1.81 -23.11
N TRP A 606 -1.16 -1.84 -24.14
CA TRP A 606 -2.59 -1.58 -24.05
C TRP A 606 -3.34 -2.47 -25.05
N ALA A 607 -4.60 -2.77 -24.76
CA ALA A 607 -5.47 -3.54 -25.64
C ALA A 607 -6.51 -2.64 -26.31
N GLN A 608 -6.75 -2.84 -27.60
CA GLN A 608 -7.80 -2.13 -28.36
C GLN A 608 -9.21 -2.54 -27.94
N THR A 609 -9.36 -3.76 -27.42
CA THR A 609 -10.63 -4.28 -26.93
C THR A 609 -10.48 -5.06 -25.63
N ARG A 610 -11.42 -4.85 -24.70
CA ARG A 610 -11.56 -5.66 -23.47
C ARG A 610 -12.97 -6.21 -23.36
N SER A 611 -13.08 -7.46 -22.89
CA SER A 611 -14.36 -8.00 -22.44
C SER A 611 -14.67 -7.47 -21.05
N ILE A 612 -15.74 -6.69 -20.92
CA ILE A 612 -16.31 -6.11 -19.70
C ILE A 612 -17.78 -6.56 -19.63
N TYR A 613 -18.20 -7.22 -18.55
CA TYR A 613 -19.55 -7.80 -18.40
C TYR A 613 -19.96 -8.73 -19.57
N GLY A 614 -19.02 -9.54 -20.07
CA GLY A 614 -19.26 -10.43 -21.22
C GLY A 614 -19.44 -9.73 -22.56
N ARG A 615 -19.30 -8.39 -22.63
CA ARG A 615 -19.34 -7.61 -23.88
C ARG A 615 -17.95 -7.15 -24.25
N ILE A 616 -17.61 -7.27 -25.53
CA ILE A 616 -16.37 -6.71 -26.08
C ILE A 616 -16.59 -5.20 -26.27
N GLU A 617 -15.88 -4.40 -25.49
CA GLU A 617 -15.89 -2.95 -25.59
C GLU A 617 -14.57 -2.45 -26.19
N PRO A 618 -14.63 -1.42 -27.07
CA PRO A 618 -13.43 -0.75 -27.54
C PRO A 618 -12.81 0.07 -26.41
N CYS A 619 -11.50 -0.03 -26.26
CA CYS A 619 -10.73 0.72 -25.27
C CYS A 619 -9.92 1.80 -25.98
N ALA A 620 -9.95 3.02 -25.43
CA ALA A 620 -9.08 4.09 -25.91
C ALA A 620 -7.70 3.97 -25.27
N PRO A 621 -6.61 4.23 -26.01
CA PRO A 621 -5.27 4.30 -25.44
C PRO A 621 -5.23 5.39 -24.36
N SER A 622 -4.48 5.15 -23.29
CA SER A 622 -4.30 6.14 -22.22
C SER A 622 -3.68 7.43 -22.75
N ARG A 623 -4.18 8.58 -22.29
CA ARG A 623 -3.57 9.89 -22.56
C ARG A 623 -2.10 9.97 -22.18
N PHE A 624 -1.64 9.15 -21.23
CA PHE A 624 -0.24 9.13 -20.83
C PHE A 624 0.69 8.65 -21.94
N LEU A 625 0.16 7.93 -22.95
CA LEU A 625 0.92 7.56 -24.15
C LEU A 625 1.23 8.77 -25.04
N ASP A 626 0.31 9.73 -25.14
CA ASP A 626 0.50 10.97 -25.90
C ASP A 626 1.52 11.92 -25.24
N GLU A 627 1.72 11.77 -23.93
CA GLU A 627 2.69 12.52 -23.13
C GLU A 627 4.13 11.97 -23.27
N LEU A 628 4.32 10.83 -23.94
CA LEU A 628 5.65 10.24 -24.17
C LEU A 628 6.38 10.94 -25.33
N PRO A 629 7.72 11.10 -25.25
CA PRO A 629 8.49 11.71 -26.32
C PRO A 629 8.65 10.74 -27.50
N LYS A 630 8.10 11.11 -28.66
CA LYS A 630 8.08 10.28 -29.88
C LYS A 630 9.45 9.74 -30.31
N GLU A 631 10.52 10.49 -30.05
CA GLU A 631 11.90 10.11 -30.42
C GLU A 631 12.52 9.04 -29.52
N LYS A 632 11.90 8.73 -28.37
CA LYS A 632 12.41 7.77 -27.37
C LYS A 632 11.50 6.56 -27.20
N ILE A 633 10.45 6.47 -28.01
CA ILE A 633 9.52 5.35 -28.03
C ILE A 633 9.67 4.55 -29.32
N GLU A 634 9.43 3.25 -29.23
CA GLU A 634 9.27 2.35 -30.36
C GLU A 634 7.83 1.83 -30.31
N GLN A 635 7.06 2.05 -31.38
CA GLN A 635 5.69 1.53 -31.49
C GLN A 635 5.72 0.15 -32.15
N ILE A 636 5.07 -0.81 -31.50
CA ILE A 636 4.90 -2.19 -31.98
C ILE A 636 3.39 -2.44 -32.09
N GLU A 637 2.90 -2.61 -33.31
CA GLU A 637 1.52 -3.05 -33.58
C GLU A 637 1.51 -4.55 -33.89
N LEU A 638 0.59 -5.28 -33.25
CA LEU A 638 0.44 -6.74 -33.37
C LEU A 638 -0.59 -7.16 -34.42
#